data_AF-A0A3B8ZGS4-F1
#
_entry.id   AF-A0A3B8ZGS4-F1
#
_cell.length_a   1.000
_cell.length_b   1.000
_cell.length_c   1.000
_cell.angle_alpha   90.00
_cell.angle_beta   90.00
_cell.angle_gamma   90.00
#
_symmetry.space_group_name_H-M   'P 1'
#
loop_
_entity.id
_entity.type
_entity.pdbx_description
1 polymer ?
#
loop_
_entity_poly.entity_id
_entity_poly.type
_entity_poly.pdbx_seq_one_letter_code
_entity_poly.pdbx_strand_id
1 'polypeptide(L)'
;MQMKVSGSGLISMYVAPVDLGGFELVRWCANAWNWNRLRICRTCFSVLCLVALSASLRGDPQGASQLTSLPAYEKLVLPILKAHCLQCHSAEQSQGELNLERFVSIDQVKGDVGTWQHVLTQLQIDEMPPKDAKPLASESKAELMAWISQMLDQVALASAGDPGPVVIRRLSNREYTYSLQDLTGITSLDPAREFPVDGAAGEGFTNAGAALVMSPSLLQKYLDAAKQVAQHAVLLPHGVRFSASDSPSDWTDEALNAIRRFYARYSTSGQAAQTVQQGIELDVGTGSGQLPLEGYLNRLYEESGDQSATILSDKYLELLRVALADDRPSVLLDPLREKFKRKQLTAADIQAWQKVLWKFNSIGHIGRSGGPKSWQESVSPLVEQQELRFKLGGDGFDSSQSQAVYLISGTAGDGSDHDAVVWQNPRLVAKGRPDLPVAHLPKLMAHLAQEKARIIESTLECLAVISGQSGQADPAMIQLWRSYLGMSETRLEPLLADRLEQVASYNFIRGWTGANALSVLANSSDSAVRIPGIMQPHSVATHPAPDRSAVIAWKSTTAAELTVGGNLVHAHPECGNGISWTVEVRRGSSVELLGSGVSQRATPINFGPYEKVSIQPGQAIALVISPQDGDHSCDLTTVNLNITDGSQVWDLAKQVSPEILAGNPNGSWHFLSQPTGAAVESDLPAEVIAWRQAPSPELAVRVREHLQQHLSMTHPLLEPSIRAFDSGQSGSDIVIHAPALHKLEIPGDLARDCELVTTVRLTDPLQGSAQAWIAGQPPESPRVVAQPDAPLSVGRDSGYRERLQSDVEQFCQLFPVALCYNRIVPVDEVVTLRLYYREDEPLRRLILNPQQTQQLDRLWAELDFIAQAPIKQVAAFEQIYQFATQDRPDLVNDFEP
;
A
#
# COMPACT_ATOMS: atom_id res chain seq x y z
N MET A 1 -25.74 23.25 -22.57
CA MET A 1 -26.71 22.39 -23.28
C MET A 1 -28.12 22.89 -22.93
N GLN A 2 -28.87 23.47 -23.86
CA GLN A 2 -30.30 23.77 -23.67
C GLN A 2 -31.02 23.38 -24.96
N MET A 3 -32.00 22.48 -24.84
CA MET A 3 -32.85 22.01 -25.93
C MET A 3 -34.23 22.64 -25.81
N LYS A 4 -34.78 23.11 -26.94
CA LYS A 4 -36.20 23.42 -27.08
C LYS A 4 -36.71 22.68 -28.32
N VAL A 5 -37.78 21.90 -28.16
CA VAL A 5 -38.41 21.09 -29.21
C VAL A 5 -39.63 21.84 -29.74
N SER A 6 -39.80 21.89 -31.07
CA SER A 6 -41.09 22.22 -31.68
C SER A 6 -41.48 21.25 -32.80
N GLY A 7 -42.60 20.56 -32.60
CA GLY A 7 -43.77 20.54 -33.50
C GLY A 7 -43.75 19.76 -34.81
N SER A 8 -42.63 19.57 -35.48
CA SER A 8 -42.59 18.88 -36.78
C SER A 8 -41.29 18.10 -36.89
N GLY A 9 -41.36 16.77 -36.75
CA GLY A 9 -40.22 15.86 -36.61
C GLY A 9 -39.27 15.78 -37.81
N LEU A 10 -38.50 16.85 -38.04
CA LEU A 10 -37.31 16.89 -38.90
C LEU A 10 -36.18 17.57 -38.12
N ILE A 11 -35.11 16.82 -37.84
CA ILE A 11 -33.87 17.33 -37.27
C ILE A 11 -33.02 17.83 -38.43
N SER A 12 -32.87 19.15 -38.57
CA SER A 12 -31.92 19.77 -39.50
C SER A 12 -30.72 20.29 -38.71
N MET A 13 -29.54 19.71 -38.95
CA MET A 13 -28.29 20.10 -38.32
C MET A 13 -27.61 21.18 -39.16
N TYR A 14 -27.59 22.43 -38.69
CA TYR A 14 -26.77 23.50 -39.27
C TYR A 14 -25.35 23.39 -38.71
N VAL A 15 -24.39 23.05 -39.57
CA VAL A 15 -22.95 23.17 -39.30
C VAL A 15 -22.47 24.48 -39.92
N ALA A 16 -21.94 25.38 -39.10
CA ALA A 16 -21.24 26.58 -39.58
C ALA A 16 -19.95 26.15 -40.33
N PRO A 17 -19.58 26.81 -41.43
CA PRO A 17 -18.36 26.47 -42.16
C PRO A 17 -17.13 26.82 -41.31
N VAL A 18 -16.33 25.81 -40.97
CA VAL A 18 -14.98 25.98 -40.44
C VAL A 18 -14.05 26.11 -41.63
N ASP A 19 -13.32 27.22 -41.64
CA ASP A 19 -12.28 27.58 -42.60
C ASP A 19 -11.15 26.52 -42.55
N LEU A 20 -11.06 25.69 -43.59
CA LEU A 20 -9.97 24.74 -43.77
C LEU A 20 -8.79 25.47 -44.43
N GLY A 21 -8.07 26.23 -43.60
CA GLY A 21 -6.78 26.81 -43.97
C GLY A 21 -5.75 25.73 -44.32
N GLY A 22 -5.14 25.90 -45.49
CA GLY A 22 -4.00 25.22 -46.09
C GLY A 22 -3.19 24.23 -45.25
N PHE A 23 -3.17 22.98 -45.70
CA PHE A 23 -2.13 22.01 -45.39
C PHE A 23 -0.82 22.40 -46.10
N GLU A 24 0.14 22.97 -45.38
CA GLU A 24 1.56 22.92 -45.79
C GLU A 24 2.16 21.58 -45.33
N LEU A 25 2.71 20.86 -46.30
CA LEU A 25 3.32 19.54 -46.18
C LEU A 25 4.83 19.71 -46.01
N VAL A 26 5.29 20.15 -44.83
CA VAL A 26 6.72 20.19 -44.48
C VAL A 26 6.92 19.86 -42.99
N ARG A 27 7.86 18.93 -42.73
CA ARG A 27 8.42 18.47 -41.43
C ARG A 27 7.68 17.35 -40.68
N TRP A 28 7.95 16.13 -41.12
CA TRP A 28 8.07 14.96 -40.23
C TRP A 28 9.26 14.11 -40.69
N CYS A 29 10.47 14.53 -40.31
CA CYS A 29 11.71 13.76 -40.41
C CYS A 29 12.81 14.47 -39.60
N ALA A 30 12.68 14.42 -38.27
CA ALA A 30 13.75 14.75 -37.33
C ALA A 30 13.27 14.42 -35.91
N ASN A 31 13.43 13.16 -35.48
CA ASN A 31 13.70 12.80 -34.07
C ASN A 31 13.89 11.28 -33.94
N ALA A 32 14.98 10.78 -34.50
CA ALA A 32 15.55 9.50 -34.10
C ALA A 32 17.03 9.45 -34.49
N TRP A 33 17.87 10.31 -33.91
CA TRP A 33 19.29 10.02 -33.73
C TRP A 33 19.92 10.94 -32.68
N ASN A 34 20.40 10.31 -31.62
CA ASN A 34 21.00 10.92 -30.45
C ASN A 34 22.46 11.30 -30.76
N TRP A 35 22.72 12.55 -31.16
CA TRP A 35 24.07 13.06 -31.42
C TRP A 35 24.56 13.87 -30.22
N ASN A 36 25.16 13.19 -29.23
CA ASN A 36 25.82 13.87 -28.12
C ASN A 36 27.23 13.35 -27.83
N ARG A 37 28.01 13.05 -28.88
CA ARG A 37 29.46 12.88 -28.82
C ARG A 37 30.08 13.26 -30.16
N LEU A 38 30.53 14.52 -30.27
CA LEU A 38 31.76 14.99 -30.94
C LEU A 38 31.63 16.51 -31.17
N ARG A 39 32.23 17.30 -30.29
CA ARG A 39 32.55 18.71 -30.54
C ARG A 39 33.80 18.78 -31.42
N ILE A 40 33.66 18.74 -32.74
CA ILE A 40 34.72 19.17 -33.67
C ILE A 40 34.11 20.01 -34.80
N CYS A 41 34.48 21.29 -34.81
CA CYS A 41 34.48 22.26 -35.92
C CYS A 41 33.22 22.43 -36.79
N ARG A 42 32.28 23.25 -36.31
CA ARG A 42 31.21 23.89 -37.13
C ARG A 42 31.72 24.92 -38.15
N THR A 43 33.02 25.24 -38.16
CA THR A 43 33.62 26.25 -39.05
C THR A 43 34.22 25.67 -40.34
N CYS A 44 34.51 24.37 -40.42
CA CYS A 44 35.08 23.76 -41.63
C CYS A 44 34.03 23.35 -42.67
N PHE A 45 32.79 23.06 -42.25
CA PHE A 45 31.74 22.58 -43.18
C PHE A 45 31.10 23.72 -43.99
N SER A 46 31.00 24.92 -43.41
CA SER A 46 30.41 26.10 -44.07
C SER A 46 31.29 26.68 -45.18
N VAL A 47 32.62 26.51 -45.09
CA VAL A 47 33.57 26.99 -46.12
C VAL A 47 33.67 25.99 -47.29
N LEU A 48 33.51 24.69 -47.03
CA LEU A 48 33.55 23.67 -48.09
C LEU A 48 32.29 23.69 -48.97
N CYS A 49 31.11 23.98 -48.38
CA CYS A 49 29.85 24.12 -49.15
C CYS A 49 29.76 25.42 -49.96
N LEU A 50 30.43 26.51 -49.56
CA LEU A 50 30.47 27.76 -50.32
C LEU A 50 31.48 27.75 -51.47
N VAL A 51 32.57 26.98 -51.36
CA VAL A 51 33.54 26.81 -52.48
C VAL A 51 33.04 25.80 -53.51
N ALA A 52 32.26 24.78 -53.10
CA ALA A 52 31.65 23.82 -54.02
C ALA A 52 30.46 24.40 -54.81
N LEU A 53 29.73 25.39 -54.27
CA LEU A 53 28.60 26.01 -54.99
C LEU A 53 29.03 27.05 -56.05
N SER A 54 30.24 27.60 -55.96
CA SER A 54 30.80 28.51 -56.98
C SER A 54 31.59 27.80 -58.09
N ALA A 55 31.81 26.48 -57.98
CA ALA A 55 32.54 25.69 -58.98
C ALA A 55 31.65 24.88 -59.94
N SER A 56 30.32 24.81 -59.71
CA SER A 56 29.38 24.10 -60.59
C SER A 56 28.47 24.99 -61.44
N LEU A 57 28.68 26.32 -61.44
CA LEU A 57 28.00 27.28 -62.33
C LEU A 57 28.88 27.77 -63.49
N ARG A 58 29.97 27.07 -63.80
CA ARG A 58 30.67 27.15 -65.09
C ARG A 58 30.55 25.82 -65.83
N GLY A 59 29.31 25.40 -66.06
CA GLY A 59 29.02 24.62 -67.25
C GLY A 59 29.27 25.54 -68.45
N ASP A 60 30.27 25.20 -69.24
CA ASP A 60 30.56 25.87 -70.50
C ASP A 60 29.28 25.92 -71.36
N PRO A 61 28.74 27.10 -71.70
CA PRO A 61 27.55 27.19 -72.56
C PRO A 61 27.83 26.69 -73.99
N GLN A 62 29.07 26.30 -74.31
CA GLN A 62 29.44 25.76 -75.62
C GLN A 62 29.13 24.27 -75.81
N GLY A 63 28.83 23.50 -74.75
CA GLY A 63 28.49 22.07 -74.86
C GLY A 63 27.04 21.79 -75.30
N ALA A 64 26.09 22.69 -74.98
CA ALA A 64 24.68 22.52 -75.33
C ALA A 64 24.33 23.02 -76.76
N SER A 65 25.21 23.80 -77.39
CA SER A 65 25.01 24.37 -78.73
C SER A 65 25.67 23.58 -79.87
N GLN A 66 26.27 22.41 -79.61
CA GLN A 66 26.80 21.51 -80.66
C GLN A 66 25.97 20.24 -80.91
N LEU A 67 24.90 20.00 -80.15
CA LEU A 67 24.01 18.85 -80.33
C LEU A 67 22.76 19.15 -81.18
N THR A 68 22.68 20.34 -81.78
CA THR A 68 21.50 20.83 -82.52
C THR A 68 21.68 20.87 -84.04
N SER A 69 22.25 19.83 -84.62
CA SER A 69 21.88 19.40 -85.98
C SER A 69 22.38 17.98 -86.20
N LEU A 70 21.50 16.98 -86.17
CA LEU A 70 21.78 15.78 -86.96
C LEU A 70 22.10 16.27 -88.38
N PRO A 71 23.19 15.82 -89.03
CA PRO A 71 23.35 16.01 -90.46
C PRO A 71 22.04 15.57 -91.11
N ALA A 72 21.47 16.41 -91.99
CA ALA A 72 20.14 16.18 -92.54
C ALA A 72 20.04 14.71 -92.99
N TYR A 73 19.11 13.96 -92.39
CA TYR A 73 18.82 12.56 -92.71
C TYR A 73 18.81 12.33 -94.24
N GLU A 74 18.22 13.30 -94.94
CA GLU A 74 18.11 13.40 -96.39
C GLU A 74 19.45 13.50 -97.15
N LYS A 75 20.49 14.07 -96.54
CA LYS A 75 21.80 14.32 -97.16
C LYS A 75 22.83 13.22 -96.89
N LEU A 76 22.78 12.57 -95.72
CA LEU A 76 23.78 11.59 -95.31
C LEU A 76 23.24 10.15 -95.36
N VAL A 77 22.11 9.90 -94.71
CA VAL A 77 21.60 8.53 -94.49
C VAL A 77 20.71 8.05 -95.63
N LEU A 78 19.78 8.88 -96.10
CA LEU A 78 18.84 8.51 -97.16
C LEU A 78 19.54 8.10 -98.47
N PRO A 79 20.64 8.74 -98.92
CA PRO A 79 21.41 8.26 -100.07
C PRO A 79 22.06 6.89 -99.84
N ILE A 80 22.59 6.63 -98.64
CA ILE A 80 23.18 5.33 -98.27
C ILE A 80 22.10 4.24 -98.28
N LEU A 81 20.93 4.52 -97.71
CA LEU A 81 19.80 3.59 -97.73
C LEU A 81 19.37 3.26 -99.17
N LYS A 82 19.19 4.28 -100.02
CA LYS A 82 18.79 4.09 -101.43
C LYS A 82 19.84 3.32 -102.23
N ALA A 83 21.12 3.56 -101.98
CA ALA A 83 22.20 2.93 -102.73
C ALA A 83 22.51 1.49 -102.29
N HIS A 84 22.30 1.16 -101.00
CA HIS A 84 22.80 -0.09 -100.41
C HIS A 84 21.77 -0.91 -99.61
N CYS A 85 20.73 -0.30 -99.04
CA CYS A 85 19.81 -0.99 -98.12
C CYS A 85 18.45 -1.33 -98.77
N LEU A 86 17.92 -0.46 -99.64
CA LEU A 86 16.60 -0.64 -100.27
C LEU A 86 16.57 -1.74 -101.36
N GLN A 87 17.72 -2.33 -101.70
CA GLN A 87 17.76 -3.52 -102.55
C GLN A 87 17.24 -4.77 -101.82
N CYS A 88 17.37 -4.81 -100.48
CA CYS A 88 16.99 -5.95 -99.66
C CYS A 88 15.91 -5.63 -98.61
N HIS A 89 15.69 -4.35 -98.30
CA HIS A 89 14.77 -3.85 -97.27
C HIS A 89 13.84 -2.75 -97.81
N SER A 90 13.09 -3.04 -98.87
CA SER A 90 12.04 -2.20 -99.48
C SER A 90 10.64 -2.78 -99.27
N ALA A 91 9.61 -2.08 -99.75
CA ALA A 91 8.24 -2.60 -99.74
C ALA A 91 8.07 -3.85 -100.63
N GLU A 92 8.85 -3.96 -101.71
CA GLU A 92 8.82 -5.11 -102.63
C GLU A 92 9.68 -6.28 -102.15
N GLN A 93 10.81 -5.99 -101.47
CA GLN A 93 11.74 -6.99 -100.96
C GLN A 93 12.10 -6.68 -99.50
N SER A 94 11.51 -7.41 -98.55
CA SER A 94 11.60 -7.15 -97.11
C SER A 94 12.30 -8.29 -96.37
N GLN A 95 13.60 -8.47 -96.60
CA GLN A 95 14.38 -9.48 -95.88
C GLN A 95 14.38 -9.21 -94.37
N GLY A 96 14.19 -10.26 -93.56
CA GLY A 96 14.09 -10.14 -92.11
C GLY A 96 12.90 -9.32 -91.61
N GLU A 97 11.81 -9.26 -92.39
CA GLU A 97 10.60 -8.45 -92.08
C GLU A 97 10.89 -6.95 -91.89
N LEU A 98 12.02 -6.48 -92.42
CA LEU A 98 12.47 -5.10 -92.31
C LEU A 98 12.21 -4.33 -93.62
N ASN A 99 11.37 -3.30 -93.55
CA ASN A 99 11.15 -2.33 -94.63
C ASN A 99 11.70 -0.95 -94.23
N LEU A 100 12.80 -0.54 -94.87
CA LEU A 100 13.44 0.74 -94.65
C LEU A 100 12.94 1.85 -95.59
N GLU A 101 12.20 1.51 -96.65
CA GLU A 101 11.66 2.46 -97.62
C GLU A 101 10.62 3.41 -97.01
N ARG A 102 9.91 2.96 -95.97
CA ARG A 102 8.92 3.77 -95.24
C ARG A 102 9.53 4.94 -94.46
N PHE A 103 10.83 4.93 -94.21
CA PHE A 103 11.52 6.01 -93.50
C PHE A 103 11.99 7.05 -94.52
N VAL A 104 11.10 7.93 -94.95
CA VAL A 104 11.41 9.02 -95.88
C VAL A 104 11.77 10.32 -95.17
N SER A 105 11.46 10.44 -93.87
CA SER A 105 11.81 11.60 -93.04
C SER A 105 12.41 11.20 -91.69
N ILE A 106 13.13 12.13 -91.07
CA ILE A 106 13.69 11.95 -89.72
C ILE A 106 12.60 11.70 -88.66
N ASP A 107 11.42 12.28 -88.82
CA ASP A 107 10.32 12.12 -87.85
C ASP A 107 9.81 10.67 -87.84
N GLN A 108 9.79 10.01 -89.00
CA GLN A 108 9.43 8.59 -89.09
C GLN A 108 10.51 7.70 -88.46
N VAL A 109 11.78 8.07 -88.60
CA VAL A 109 12.89 7.37 -87.95
C VAL A 109 12.80 7.51 -86.43
N LYS A 110 12.56 8.72 -85.92
CA LYS A 110 12.34 9.00 -84.50
C LYS A 110 11.07 8.34 -83.95
N GLY A 111 10.05 8.14 -84.79
CA GLY A 111 8.80 7.49 -84.43
C GLY A 111 8.88 5.96 -84.25
N ASP A 112 9.96 5.30 -84.70
CA ASP A 112 10.15 3.84 -84.59
C ASP A 112 11.60 3.50 -84.20
N VAL A 113 11.99 3.98 -83.02
CA VAL A 113 13.33 3.80 -82.43
C VAL A 113 13.74 2.32 -82.36
N GLY A 114 12.80 1.42 -82.04
CA GLY A 114 13.06 -0.02 -81.88
C GLY A 114 13.56 -0.68 -83.16
N THR A 115 12.99 -0.33 -84.31
CA THR A 115 13.47 -0.83 -85.61
C THR A 115 14.92 -0.40 -85.86
N TRP A 116 15.27 0.86 -85.54
CA TRP A 116 16.61 1.39 -85.77
C TRP A 116 17.66 0.89 -84.76
N GLN A 117 17.26 0.54 -83.53
CA GLN A 117 18.10 -0.20 -82.58
C GLN A 117 18.48 -1.57 -83.14
N HIS A 118 17.53 -2.31 -83.71
CA HIS A 118 17.83 -3.59 -84.36
C HIS A 118 18.74 -3.43 -85.58
N VAL A 119 18.51 -2.42 -86.43
CA VAL A 119 19.40 -2.12 -87.57
C VAL A 119 20.82 -1.83 -87.09
N LEU A 120 20.98 -1.03 -86.03
CA LEU A 120 22.30 -0.77 -85.43
C LEU A 120 22.97 -2.05 -84.94
N THR A 121 22.24 -2.92 -84.24
CA THR A 121 22.77 -4.21 -83.77
C THR A 121 23.22 -5.09 -84.93
N GLN A 122 22.42 -5.23 -85.99
CA GLN A 122 22.78 -6.03 -87.16
C GLN A 122 23.99 -5.48 -87.92
N LEU A 123 24.12 -4.15 -88.00
CA LEU A 123 25.31 -3.51 -88.55
C LEU A 123 26.55 -3.74 -87.66
N GLN A 124 26.41 -3.71 -86.33
CA GLN A 124 27.51 -3.92 -85.37
C GLN A 124 28.07 -5.35 -85.42
N ILE A 125 27.24 -6.36 -85.65
CA ILE A 125 27.65 -7.77 -85.71
C ILE A 125 28.04 -8.23 -87.12
N ASP A 126 28.15 -7.30 -88.08
CA ASP A 126 28.52 -7.56 -89.48
C ASP A 126 27.58 -8.51 -90.26
N GLU A 127 26.36 -8.74 -89.78
CA GLU A 127 25.33 -9.53 -90.49
C GLU A 127 24.65 -8.74 -91.62
N MET A 128 24.81 -7.42 -91.64
CA MET A 128 24.34 -6.53 -92.71
C MET A 128 25.47 -5.63 -93.26
N PRO A 129 25.66 -5.53 -94.60
CA PRO A 129 24.99 -6.28 -95.68
C PRO A 129 25.49 -7.73 -95.82
N PRO A 130 24.68 -8.67 -96.36
CA PRO A 130 25.07 -10.08 -96.51
C PRO A 130 26.20 -10.24 -97.55
N LYS A 131 26.93 -11.37 -97.49
CA LYS A 131 28.17 -11.59 -98.28
C LYS A 131 27.99 -11.51 -99.80
N ASP A 132 26.78 -11.75 -100.29
CA ASP A 132 26.37 -11.74 -101.69
C ASP A 132 25.85 -10.37 -102.17
N ALA A 133 25.69 -9.40 -101.26
CA ALA A 133 25.30 -8.04 -101.59
C ALA A 133 26.51 -7.10 -101.78
N LYS A 134 26.26 -5.93 -102.38
CA LYS A 134 27.30 -4.92 -102.61
C LYS A 134 27.84 -4.41 -101.26
N PRO A 135 29.17 -4.53 -100.99
CA PRO A 135 29.72 -4.15 -99.71
C PRO A 135 29.55 -2.65 -99.47
N LEU A 136 29.19 -2.29 -98.25
CA LEU A 136 29.21 -0.91 -97.79
C LEU A 136 30.67 -0.55 -97.46
N ALA A 137 31.14 0.61 -97.94
CA ALA A 137 32.47 1.08 -97.59
C ALA A 137 32.58 1.26 -96.07
N SER A 138 33.71 0.85 -95.47
CA SER A 138 33.89 0.87 -94.01
C SER A 138 33.66 2.25 -93.39
N GLU A 139 34.00 3.31 -94.13
CA GLU A 139 33.75 4.71 -93.74
C GLU A 139 32.24 5.01 -93.70
N SER A 140 31.49 4.69 -94.77
CA SER A 140 30.04 4.88 -94.82
C SER A 140 29.28 4.03 -93.80
N LYS A 141 29.79 2.83 -93.47
CA LYS A 141 29.22 1.99 -92.40
C LYS A 141 29.42 2.63 -91.03
N ALA A 142 30.63 3.10 -90.74
CA ALA A 142 30.93 3.79 -89.50
C ALA A 142 30.12 5.09 -89.36
N GLU A 143 29.96 5.86 -90.44
CA GLU A 143 29.12 7.07 -90.46
C GLU A 143 27.64 6.76 -90.21
N LEU A 144 27.09 5.72 -90.84
CA LEU A 144 25.72 5.28 -90.62
C LEU A 144 25.50 4.82 -89.17
N MET A 145 26.40 4.00 -88.63
CA MET A 145 26.32 3.53 -87.25
C MET A 145 26.44 4.69 -86.25
N ALA A 146 27.39 5.60 -86.46
CA ALA A 146 27.57 6.78 -85.61
C ALA A 146 26.33 7.68 -85.64
N TRP A 147 25.72 7.86 -86.82
CA TRP A 147 24.48 8.62 -86.95
C TRP A 147 23.30 7.95 -86.25
N ILE A 148 23.12 6.63 -86.41
CA ILE A 148 22.03 5.89 -85.74
C ILE A 148 22.23 5.99 -84.23
N SER A 149 23.42 5.75 -83.71
CA SER A 149 23.72 5.89 -82.28
C SER A 149 23.43 7.31 -81.78
N GLN A 150 23.89 8.35 -82.49
CA GLN A 150 23.63 9.74 -82.11
C GLN A 150 22.14 10.09 -82.14
N MET A 151 21.39 9.56 -83.12
CA MET A 151 19.93 9.73 -83.20
C MET A 151 19.23 9.05 -82.02
N LEU A 152 19.59 7.80 -81.71
CA LEU A 152 19.07 7.06 -80.57
C LEU A 152 19.38 7.76 -79.25
N ASP A 153 20.61 8.27 -79.08
CA ASP A 153 21.03 9.04 -77.91
C ASP A 153 20.22 10.35 -77.80
N GLN A 154 20.00 11.06 -78.91
CA GLN A 154 19.18 12.27 -78.90
C GLN A 154 17.72 12.00 -78.56
N VAL A 155 17.14 10.91 -79.07
CA VAL A 155 15.78 10.52 -78.71
C VAL A 155 15.72 10.14 -77.23
N ALA A 156 16.67 9.33 -76.75
CA ALA A 156 16.75 8.93 -75.34
C ALA A 156 16.95 10.12 -74.40
N LEU A 157 17.77 11.11 -74.78
CA LEU A 157 17.96 12.35 -74.05
C LEU A 157 16.72 13.26 -74.10
N ALA A 158 16.03 13.32 -75.24
CA ALA A 158 14.80 14.09 -75.37
C ALA A 158 13.65 13.48 -74.56
N SER A 159 13.64 12.15 -74.40
CA SER A 159 12.74 11.42 -73.50
C SER A 159 13.35 11.19 -72.12
N ALA A 160 14.49 11.79 -71.78
CA ALA A 160 15.13 11.59 -70.49
C ALA A 160 14.23 12.16 -69.38
N GLY A 161 13.76 11.27 -68.51
CA GLY A 161 12.79 11.61 -67.46
C GLY A 161 11.36 11.17 -67.75
N ASP A 162 11.06 10.65 -68.95
CA ASP A 162 9.81 9.92 -69.21
C ASP A 162 10.01 8.44 -68.84
N PRO A 163 9.43 7.94 -67.73
CA PRO A 163 9.57 6.56 -67.30
C PRO A 163 8.76 5.57 -68.16
N GLY A 164 8.09 6.04 -69.22
CA GLY A 164 7.13 5.27 -70.00
C GLY A 164 5.77 5.20 -69.31
N PRO A 165 4.86 4.34 -69.79
CA PRO A 165 3.51 4.25 -69.24
C PRO A 165 3.52 3.84 -67.77
N VAL A 166 2.90 4.65 -66.91
CA VAL A 166 2.74 4.36 -65.48
C VAL A 166 1.71 3.25 -65.30
N VAL A 167 2.18 2.05 -65.02
CA VAL A 167 1.31 0.92 -64.65
C VAL A 167 0.89 1.11 -63.19
N ILE A 168 -0.42 1.17 -62.92
CA ILE A 168 -0.94 1.17 -61.55
C ILE A 168 -0.49 -0.14 -60.89
N ARG A 169 0.35 -0.03 -59.87
CA ARG A 169 0.88 -1.17 -59.11
C ARG A 169 0.39 -1.10 -57.67
N ARG A 170 0.21 -2.28 -57.06
CA ARG A 170 0.13 -2.38 -55.59
C ARG A 170 1.52 -2.21 -54.96
N LEU A 171 1.54 -1.99 -53.65
CA LEU A 171 2.76 -2.16 -52.86
C LEU A 171 3.17 -3.64 -52.87
N SER A 172 4.47 -3.89 -52.97
CA SER A 172 5.04 -5.22 -52.67
C SER A 172 4.72 -5.60 -51.22
N ASN A 173 4.79 -6.88 -50.91
CA ASN A 173 4.50 -7.40 -49.57
C ASN A 173 5.40 -6.71 -48.51
N ARG A 174 6.68 -6.47 -48.84
CA ARG A 174 7.62 -5.75 -47.97
C ARG A 174 7.27 -4.27 -47.83
N GLU A 175 7.00 -3.58 -48.93
CA GLU A 175 6.59 -2.16 -48.89
C GLU A 175 5.30 -1.99 -48.07
N TYR A 176 4.33 -2.89 -48.23
CA TYR A 176 3.06 -2.87 -47.50
C TYR A 176 3.27 -3.10 -46.00
N THR A 177 4.03 -4.14 -45.61
CA THR A 177 4.32 -4.43 -44.20
C THR A 177 5.02 -3.25 -43.54
N TYR A 178 6.11 -2.73 -44.11
CA TYR A 178 6.83 -1.61 -43.49
C TYR A 178 5.99 -0.33 -43.43
N SER A 179 5.20 -0.04 -44.47
CA SER A 179 4.31 1.13 -44.45
C SER A 179 3.31 1.05 -43.29
N LEU A 180 2.75 -0.13 -43.01
CA LEU A 180 1.84 -0.31 -41.87
C LEU A 180 2.57 -0.28 -40.52
N GLN A 181 3.76 -0.84 -40.42
CA GLN A 181 4.59 -0.73 -39.21
C GLN A 181 4.95 0.73 -38.91
N ASP A 182 5.29 1.52 -39.92
CA ASP A 182 5.62 2.94 -39.78
C ASP A 182 4.39 3.78 -39.41
N LEU A 183 3.24 3.54 -40.04
CA LEU A 183 2.00 4.27 -39.77
C LEU A 183 1.41 3.96 -38.37
N THR A 184 1.55 2.71 -37.91
CA THR A 184 1.00 2.27 -36.61
C THR A 184 2.01 2.35 -35.47
N GLY A 185 3.31 2.36 -35.78
CA GLY A 185 4.39 2.24 -34.79
C GLY A 185 4.60 0.82 -34.25
N ILE A 186 3.88 -0.19 -34.74
CA ILE A 186 3.95 -1.57 -34.26
C ILE A 186 4.85 -2.41 -35.17
N THR A 187 6.10 -2.61 -34.76
CA THR A 187 7.09 -3.36 -35.55
C THR A 187 6.84 -4.87 -35.62
N SER A 188 5.97 -5.40 -34.74
CA SER A 188 5.58 -6.82 -34.74
C SER A 188 4.48 -7.18 -35.74
N LEU A 189 3.84 -6.20 -36.40
CA LEU A 189 2.81 -6.47 -37.40
C LEU A 189 3.41 -7.13 -38.64
N ASP A 190 2.83 -8.26 -39.07
CA ASP A 190 3.17 -8.94 -40.32
C ASP A 190 1.91 -9.18 -41.18
N PRO A 191 1.32 -8.11 -41.74
CA PRO A 191 0.04 -8.16 -42.45
C PRO A 191 0.12 -8.92 -43.78
N ALA A 192 1.32 -9.03 -44.37
CA ALA A 192 1.54 -9.72 -45.63
C ALA A 192 1.93 -11.21 -45.46
N ARG A 193 1.94 -11.74 -44.23
CA ARG A 193 2.35 -13.12 -43.92
C ARG A 193 1.66 -14.17 -44.78
N GLU A 194 0.36 -14.00 -45.00
CA GLU A 194 -0.44 -14.94 -45.77
C GLU A 194 -0.50 -14.59 -47.25
N PHE A 195 0.10 -13.49 -47.70
CA PHE A 195 0.01 -13.06 -49.09
C PHE A 195 0.81 -14.02 -49.99
N PRO A 196 0.38 -14.24 -51.25
CA PRO A 196 1.23 -14.89 -52.23
C PRO A 196 2.57 -14.14 -52.36
N VAL A 197 3.64 -14.87 -52.62
CA VAL A 197 4.95 -14.27 -52.88
C VAL A 197 4.87 -13.35 -54.10
N ASP A 198 5.49 -12.17 -54.00
CA ASP A 198 5.57 -11.25 -55.13
C ASP A 198 6.34 -11.87 -56.30
N GLY A 199 5.78 -11.79 -57.51
CA GLY A 199 6.45 -12.26 -58.72
C GLY A 199 7.63 -11.35 -59.08
N ALA A 200 8.76 -11.94 -59.47
CA ALA A 200 9.86 -11.23 -60.12
C ALA A 200 9.64 -11.29 -61.64
N ALA A 201 9.50 -10.14 -62.30
CA ALA A 201 9.15 -10.01 -63.71
C ALA A 201 10.25 -10.49 -64.70
N GLY A 202 10.88 -11.65 -64.47
CA GLY A 202 12.06 -12.14 -65.19
C GLY A 202 13.38 -11.47 -64.75
N GLU A 203 13.34 -10.17 -64.47
CA GLU A 203 14.50 -9.34 -64.09
C GLU A 203 14.94 -9.46 -62.61
N GLY A 204 14.32 -10.35 -61.82
CA GLY A 204 14.70 -10.60 -60.43
C GLY A 204 14.19 -9.58 -59.39
N PHE A 205 13.56 -8.49 -59.81
CA PHE A 205 13.01 -7.46 -58.90
C PHE A 205 11.54 -7.74 -58.52
N THR A 206 11.23 -7.69 -57.22
CA THR A 206 9.88 -7.93 -56.67
C THR A 206 9.01 -6.67 -56.58
N ASN A 207 9.51 -5.51 -57.03
CA ASN A 207 8.78 -4.25 -57.08
C ASN A 207 8.41 -3.82 -58.52
N ALA A 208 8.65 -4.69 -59.51
CA ALA A 208 8.31 -4.43 -60.90
C ALA A 208 6.78 -4.40 -61.08
N GLY A 209 6.24 -3.24 -61.50
CA GLY A 209 4.79 -3.02 -61.58
C GLY A 209 4.04 -4.03 -62.45
N ALA A 210 4.64 -4.48 -63.56
CA ALA A 210 4.07 -5.48 -64.46
C ALA A 210 3.88 -6.88 -63.82
N ALA A 211 4.60 -7.21 -62.75
CA ALA A 211 4.47 -8.49 -62.03
C ALA A 211 3.61 -8.39 -60.76
N LEU A 212 3.22 -7.20 -60.33
CA LEU A 212 2.42 -6.96 -59.13
C LEU A 212 0.92 -6.91 -59.44
N VAL A 213 0.39 -8.01 -59.98
CA VAL A 213 -1.03 -8.15 -60.35
C VAL A 213 -1.91 -8.38 -59.12
N MET A 214 -3.16 -7.93 -59.17
CA MET A 214 -4.16 -8.14 -58.12
C MET A 214 -5.15 -9.24 -58.52
N SER A 215 -5.30 -10.25 -57.65
CA SER A 215 -6.32 -11.29 -57.79
C SER A 215 -7.45 -11.09 -56.77
N PRO A 216 -8.66 -11.64 -57.02
CA PRO A 216 -9.74 -11.64 -56.03
C PRO A 216 -9.33 -12.27 -54.69
N SER A 217 -8.53 -13.34 -54.71
CA SER A 217 -8.03 -14.00 -53.49
C SER A 217 -7.04 -13.13 -52.72
N LEU A 218 -6.20 -12.35 -53.41
CA LEU A 218 -5.30 -11.41 -52.76
C LEU A 218 -6.07 -10.23 -52.15
N LEU A 219 -7.11 -9.72 -52.82
CA LEU A 219 -7.96 -8.67 -52.25
C LEU A 219 -8.62 -9.11 -50.93
N GLN A 220 -9.08 -10.37 -50.86
CA GLN A 220 -9.60 -10.94 -49.62
C GLN A 220 -8.53 -10.95 -48.50
N LYS A 221 -7.30 -11.36 -48.83
CA LYS A 221 -6.18 -11.33 -47.87
C LYS A 221 -5.83 -9.92 -47.41
N TYR A 222 -5.90 -8.91 -48.28
CA TYR A 222 -5.76 -7.51 -47.89
C TYR A 222 -6.85 -7.08 -46.89
N LEU A 223 -8.11 -7.49 -47.11
CA LEU A 223 -9.21 -7.18 -46.19
C LEU A 223 -9.01 -7.84 -44.83
N ASP A 224 -8.58 -9.11 -44.80
CA ASP A 224 -8.37 -9.83 -43.55
C ASP A 224 -7.15 -9.30 -42.79
N ALA A 225 -6.07 -8.93 -43.50
CA ALA A 225 -4.94 -8.21 -42.92
C ALA A 225 -5.36 -6.83 -42.38
N ALA A 226 -6.22 -6.10 -43.10
CA ALA A 226 -6.73 -4.81 -42.62
C ALA A 226 -7.58 -4.95 -41.35
N LYS A 227 -8.38 -6.01 -41.23
CA LYS A 227 -9.11 -6.33 -39.99
C LYS A 227 -8.14 -6.64 -38.85
N GLN A 228 -7.10 -7.43 -39.10
CA GLN A 228 -6.09 -7.73 -38.09
C GLN A 228 -5.40 -6.46 -37.60
N VAL A 229 -4.95 -5.59 -38.51
CA VAL A 229 -4.36 -4.29 -38.15
C VAL A 229 -5.35 -3.40 -37.39
N ALA A 230 -6.63 -3.40 -37.78
CA ALA A 230 -7.67 -2.63 -37.11
C ALA A 230 -7.96 -3.13 -35.68
N GLN A 231 -7.74 -4.40 -35.37
CA GLN A 231 -7.87 -4.93 -34.00
C GLN A 231 -6.86 -4.31 -33.03
N HIS A 232 -5.72 -3.82 -33.53
CA HIS A 232 -4.73 -3.11 -32.74
C HIS A 232 -5.05 -1.62 -32.52
N ALA A 233 -6.12 -1.10 -33.14
CA ALA A 233 -6.52 0.29 -32.98
C ALA A 233 -7.27 0.51 -31.66
N VAL A 234 -6.71 1.36 -30.81
CA VAL A 234 -7.31 1.77 -29.53
C VAL A 234 -7.97 3.13 -29.71
N LEU A 235 -9.29 3.15 -29.58
CA LEU A 235 -10.06 4.38 -29.59
C LEU A 235 -9.82 5.16 -28.30
N LEU A 236 -9.65 6.48 -28.42
CA LEU A 236 -9.43 7.41 -27.31
C LEU A 236 -10.47 8.53 -27.38
N PRO A 237 -10.71 9.28 -26.29
CA PRO A 237 -11.65 10.41 -26.31
C PRO A 237 -11.32 11.49 -27.36
N HIS A 238 -10.05 11.58 -27.76
CA HIS A 238 -9.53 12.65 -28.62
C HIS A 238 -8.91 12.14 -29.93
N GLY A 239 -9.04 10.85 -30.25
CA GLY A 239 -8.40 10.27 -31.43
C GLY A 239 -8.25 8.75 -31.38
N VAL A 240 -7.23 8.25 -32.08
CA VAL A 240 -6.92 6.82 -32.16
C VAL A 240 -5.41 6.65 -31.98
N ARG A 241 -5.02 5.61 -31.23
CA ARG A 241 -3.63 5.11 -31.20
C ARG A 241 -3.61 3.63 -31.58
N PHE A 242 -2.43 3.09 -31.80
CA PHE A 242 -2.24 1.65 -32.02
C PHE A 242 -1.49 1.03 -30.83
N SER A 243 -1.82 -0.21 -30.46
CA SER A 243 -1.15 -1.00 -29.42
C SER A 243 -0.57 -2.28 -30.03
N ALA A 244 0.58 -2.72 -29.52
CA ALA A 244 1.15 -4.02 -29.91
C ALA A 244 0.25 -5.21 -29.52
N SER A 245 -0.67 -5.02 -28.57
CA SER A 245 -1.71 -5.98 -28.20
C SER A 245 -3.04 -5.64 -28.89
N ASP A 246 -3.86 -6.66 -29.11
CA ASP A 246 -5.26 -6.57 -29.55
C ASP A 246 -6.26 -6.77 -28.39
N SER A 247 -5.77 -6.84 -27.14
CA SER A 247 -6.56 -7.11 -25.95
C SER A 247 -6.94 -5.83 -25.18
N PRO A 248 -8.24 -5.59 -24.87
CA PRO A 248 -8.67 -4.47 -24.03
C PRO A 248 -8.06 -4.44 -22.63
N SER A 249 -7.71 -5.60 -22.06
CA SER A 249 -7.04 -5.66 -20.76
C SER A 249 -5.64 -5.07 -20.84
N ASP A 250 -4.88 -5.46 -21.86
CA ASP A 250 -3.52 -4.97 -22.06
C ASP A 250 -3.51 -3.46 -22.34
N TRP A 251 -4.50 -2.95 -23.08
CA TRP A 251 -4.64 -1.50 -23.31
C TRP A 251 -4.90 -0.72 -22.02
N THR A 252 -5.68 -1.31 -21.10
CA THR A 252 -5.95 -0.75 -19.77
C THR A 252 -4.66 -0.72 -18.95
N ASP A 253 -3.89 -1.81 -18.95
CA ASP A 253 -2.61 -1.90 -18.25
C ASP A 253 -1.56 -0.95 -18.83
N GLU A 254 -1.51 -0.76 -20.14
CA GLU A 254 -0.69 0.26 -20.81
C GLU A 254 -1.04 1.67 -20.31
N ALA A 255 -2.34 2.01 -20.23
CA ALA A 255 -2.81 3.32 -19.75
C ALA A 255 -2.48 3.54 -18.26
N LEU A 256 -2.70 2.53 -17.41
CA LEU A 256 -2.29 2.55 -16.00
C LEU A 256 -0.79 2.78 -15.86
N ASN A 257 0.01 2.05 -16.63
CA ASN A 257 1.47 2.17 -16.62
C ASN A 257 1.93 3.54 -17.12
N ALA A 258 1.23 4.16 -18.07
CA ALA A 258 1.55 5.52 -18.52
C ALA A 258 1.37 6.55 -17.39
N ILE A 259 0.28 6.46 -16.60
CA ILE A 259 0.04 7.33 -15.44
C ILE A 259 1.09 7.07 -14.34
N ARG A 260 1.34 5.80 -14.00
CA ARG A 260 2.36 5.42 -12.99
C ARG A 260 3.75 5.92 -13.37
N ARG A 261 4.15 5.79 -14.64
CA ARG A 261 5.40 6.35 -15.16
C ARG A 261 5.40 7.87 -15.08
N PHE A 262 4.27 8.53 -15.33
CA PHE A 262 4.15 9.98 -15.18
C PHE A 262 4.41 10.41 -13.73
N TYR A 263 3.76 9.76 -12.76
CA TYR A 263 3.93 10.01 -11.33
C TYR A 263 5.36 9.76 -10.85
N ALA A 264 5.95 8.63 -11.25
CA ALA A 264 7.30 8.23 -10.87
C ALA A 264 8.40 9.24 -11.25
N ARG A 265 8.14 10.15 -12.21
CA ARG A 265 9.10 11.23 -12.54
C ARG A 265 9.24 12.29 -11.46
N TYR A 266 8.23 12.45 -10.60
CA TYR A 266 8.12 13.54 -9.63
C TYR A 266 8.05 13.10 -8.18
N SER A 267 7.93 11.80 -7.93
CA SER A 267 7.79 11.21 -6.61
C SER A 267 8.86 10.15 -6.33
N THR A 268 9.16 9.93 -5.06
CA THR A 268 10.01 8.81 -4.62
C THR A 268 9.19 7.65 -4.08
N SER A 269 9.86 6.51 -3.90
CA SER A 269 9.37 5.36 -3.17
C SER A 269 9.99 5.34 -1.77
N GLY A 270 9.16 5.33 -0.73
CA GLY A 270 9.53 5.07 0.66
C GLY A 270 9.30 3.60 1.06
N GLN A 271 9.50 3.29 2.34
CA GLN A 271 9.07 2.01 2.90
C GLN A 271 7.54 1.96 2.94
N ALA A 272 6.94 0.88 2.43
CA ALA A 272 5.51 0.64 2.55
C ALA A 272 5.15 0.50 4.03
N ALA A 273 4.32 1.39 4.55
CA ALA A 273 3.66 1.13 5.82
C ALA A 273 2.55 0.11 5.53
N GLN A 274 2.62 -1.05 6.18
CA GLN A 274 1.50 -1.98 6.22
C GLN A 274 0.75 -1.73 7.53
N THR A 275 -0.56 -1.56 7.45
CA THR A 275 -1.41 -1.49 8.66
C THR A 275 -2.30 -2.71 8.66
N VAL A 276 -2.36 -3.43 9.78
CA VAL A 276 -3.27 -4.57 9.90
C VAL A 276 -4.61 -4.07 10.41
N GLN A 277 -5.67 -4.21 9.62
CA GLN A 277 -7.04 -3.98 10.04
C GLN A 277 -7.83 -5.26 9.82
N GLN A 278 -8.46 -5.77 10.88
CA GLN A 278 -9.27 -7.00 10.85
C GLN A 278 -8.52 -8.25 10.30
N GLY A 279 -7.21 -8.36 10.58
CA GLY A 279 -6.40 -9.52 10.18
C GLY A 279 -5.96 -9.54 8.71
N ILE A 280 -6.21 -8.47 7.95
CA ILE A 280 -5.72 -8.29 6.58
C ILE A 280 -4.59 -7.26 6.60
N GLU A 281 -3.43 -7.60 5.99
CA GLU A 281 -2.37 -6.62 5.71
C GLU A 281 -2.88 -5.60 4.68
N LEU A 282 -3.28 -4.42 5.15
CA LEU A 282 -3.63 -3.32 4.26
C LEU A 282 -2.33 -2.61 3.85
N ASP A 283 -2.03 -2.67 2.57
CA ASP A 283 -1.07 -1.77 1.94
C ASP A 283 -1.69 -0.36 1.89
N VAL A 284 -1.37 0.48 2.87
CA VAL A 284 -1.83 1.88 2.93
C VAL A 284 -1.05 2.80 1.97
N GLY A 285 -0.20 2.22 1.14
CA GLY A 285 0.52 2.89 0.08
C GLY A 285 1.84 2.17 -0.15
N THR A 286 2.05 1.69 -1.37
CA THR A 286 3.24 1.03 -1.93
C THR A 286 4.60 1.72 -1.72
N GLY A 287 4.72 2.68 -0.79
CA GLY A 287 5.85 3.59 -0.61
C GLY A 287 5.95 4.64 -1.72
N SER A 288 5.37 4.40 -2.89
CA SER A 288 5.51 5.25 -4.07
C SER A 288 4.48 6.39 -4.14
N GLY A 289 4.91 7.56 -4.64
CA GLY A 289 4.09 8.78 -4.65
C GLY A 289 4.52 9.83 -3.61
N GLN A 290 5.54 9.55 -2.79
CA GLN A 290 6.03 10.46 -1.75
C GLN A 290 6.70 11.71 -2.33
N LEU A 291 6.57 12.82 -1.62
CA LEU A 291 7.25 14.08 -1.91
C LEU A 291 8.77 13.94 -1.67
N PRO A 292 9.65 14.13 -2.68
CA PRO A 292 11.10 13.99 -2.50
C PRO A 292 11.74 15.19 -1.80
N LEU A 293 11.38 15.42 -0.53
CA LEU A 293 11.77 16.59 0.27
C LEU A 293 13.28 16.79 0.36
N GLU A 294 14.04 15.72 0.57
CA GLU A 294 15.50 15.77 0.73
C GLU A 294 16.17 16.38 -0.51
N GLY A 295 15.77 15.95 -1.71
CA GLY A 295 16.28 16.51 -2.96
C GLY A 295 15.98 18.01 -3.12
N TYR A 296 14.77 18.44 -2.73
CA TYR A 296 14.39 19.85 -2.76
C TYR A 296 15.17 20.69 -1.75
N LEU A 297 15.36 20.21 -0.52
CA LEU A 297 16.11 20.93 0.52
C LEU A 297 17.60 21.07 0.15
N ASN A 298 18.24 19.99 -0.33
CA ASN A 298 19.62 20.03 -0.79
C ASN A 298 19.79 21.08 -1.90
N ARG A 299 18.86 21.11 -2.86
CA ARG A 299 18.85 22.09 -3.95
C ARG A 299 18.65 23.53 -3.50
N LEU A 300 17.97 23.78 -2.38
CA LEU A 300 17.84 25.12 -1.81
C LEU A 300 19.15 25.62 -1.15
N TYR A 301 19.98 24.71 -0.65
CA TYR A 301 21.26 25.04 -0.01
C TYR A 301 22.44 25.18 -0.99
N GLU A 302 22.38 24.49 -2.13
CA GLU A 302 23.42 24.51 -3.16
C GLU A 302 23.30 25.71 -4.11
N GLU A 303 24.38 26.47 -4.29
CA GLU A 303 24.48 27.46 -5.37
C GLU A 303 24.93 26.83 -6.71
N SER A 304 25.44 25.60 -6.73
CA SER A 304 25.83 24.89 -7.96
C SER A 304 26.11 23.39 -7.74
N GLY A 305 25.29 22.55 -8.37
CA GLY A 305 25.77 21.39 -9.14
C GLY A 305 26.07 20.08 -8.41
N ASP A 306 25.06 19.40 -7.88
CA ASP A 306 25.00 17.95 -8.05
C ASP A 306 23.67 17.50 -8.68
N GLN A 307 23.75 16.74 -9.76
CA GLN A 307 22.59 16.29 -10.54
C GLN A 307 22.08 14.97 -9.96
N SER A 308 21.25 15.07 -8.92
CA SER A 308 20.36 13.95 -8.54
C SER A 308 19.51 13.54 -9.75
N ALA A 309 19.25 12.23 -9.87
CA ALA A 309 18.50 11.61 -10.98
C ALA A 309 17.01 12.02 -11.04
N THR A 310 16.48 12.69 -10.01
CA THR A 310 15.08 13.10 -9.94
C THR A 310 14.89 14.49 -10.57
N ILE A 311 13.96 14.60 -11.51
CA ILE A 311 13.58 15.90 -12.11
C ILE A 311 12.84 16.71 -11.03
N LEU A 312 13.54 17.62 -10.35
CA LEU A 312 12.95 18.53 -9.38
C LEU A 312 12.18 19.66 -10.11
N SER A 313 11.03 20.05 -9.56
CA SER A 313 10.23 21.13 -10.11
C SER A 313 10.70 22.50 -9.63
N ASP A 314 11.04 23.38 -10.58
CA ASP A 314 11.35 24.78 -10.31
C ASP A 314 10.20 25.53 -9.62
N LYS A 315 8.95 25.17 -9.97
CA LYS A 315 7.75 25.75 -9.36
C LYS A 315 7.71 25.49 -7.85
N TYR A 316 7.98 24.25 -7.44
CA TYR A 316 7.96 23.90 -6.02
C TYR A 316 9.19 24.43 -5.28
N LEU A 317 10.37 24.45 -5.92
CA LEU A 317 11.55 25.10 -5.37
C LEU A 317 11.29 26.58 -5.03
N GLU A 318 10.62 27.31 -5.90
CA GLU A 318 10.28 28.71 -5.65
C GLU A 318 9.26 28.87 -4.53
N LEU A 319 8.23 28.01 -4.48
CA LEU A 319 7.26 28.01 -3.37
C LEU A 319 7.94 27.78 -2.02
N LEU A 320 8.85 26.81 -1.94
CA LEU A 320 9.63 26.54 -0.73
C LEU A 320 10.54 27.71 -0.38
N ARG A 321 11.23 28.29 -1.36
CA ARG A 321 12.11 29.45 -1.16
C ARG A 321 11.35 30.62 -0.55
N VAL A 322 10.19 30.95 -1.12
CA VAL A 322 9.32 32.01 -0.61
C VAL A 322 8.83 31.68 0.80
N ALA A 323 8.27 30.49 1.01
CA ALA A 323 7.70 30.12 2.31
C ALA A 323 8.73 30.06 3.45
N LEU A 324 9.96 29.62 3.17
CA LEU A 324 11.04 29.53 4.15
C LEU A 324 11.80 30.86 4.37
N ALA A 325 11.64 31.84 3.49
CA ALA A 325 12.19 33.19 3.63
C ALA A 325 11.20 34.21 4.20
N ASP A 326 9.92 33.88 4.20
CA ASP A 326 8.82 34.71 4.73
C ASP A 326 8.96 34.96 6.25
N ASP A 327 8.50 36.12 6.72
CA ASP A 327 8.57 36.60 8.10
C ASP A 327 7.20 36.65 8.80
N ARG A 328 6.12 36.29 8.09
CA ARG A 328 4.78 36.15 8.69
C ARG A 328 4.80 35.09 9.79
N PRO A 329 4.41 35.42 11.05
CA PRO A 329 4.45 34.48 12.17
C PRO A 329 3.68 33.20 11.87
N SER A 330 4.27 32.06 12.19
CA SER A 330 3.64 30.75 12.04
C SER A 330 4.26 29.73 13.00
N VAL A 331 3.42 29.11 13.82
CA VAL A 331 3.86 28.17 14.86
C VAL A 331 4.63 26.97 14.28
N LEU A 332 4.25 26.52 13.09
CA LEU A 332 4.82 25.36 12.44
C LEU A 332 6.01 25.71 11.53
N LEU A 333 5.95 26.86 10.84
CA LEU A 333 7.00 27.23 9.88
C LEU A 333 8.17 27.97 10.53
N ASP A 334 7.96 28.78 11.56
CA ASP A 334 9.04 29.55 12.19
C ASP A 334 10.18 28.68 12.74
N PRO A 335 9.93 27.53 13.41
CA PRO A 335 11.00 26.64 13.84
C PRO A 335 11.81 26.08 12.66
N LEU A 336 11.13 25.81 11.54
CA LEU A 336 11.75 25.30 10.32
C LEU A 336 12.54 26.40 9.58
N ARG A 337 12.02 27.63 9.54
CA ARG A 337 12.67 28.82 9.00
C ARG A 337 13.95 29.16 9.76
N GLU A 338 13.94 29.05 11.08
CA GLU A 338 15.15 29.24 11.90
C GLU A 338 16.22 28.19 11.61
N LYS A 339 15.84 26.91 11.49
CA LYS A 339 16.76 25.85 11.04
C LYS A 339 17.26 26.10 9.61
N PHE A 340 16.40 26.58 8.71
CA PHE A 340 16.76 26.89 7.32
C PHE A 340 17.77 28.03 7.22
N LYS A 341 17.57 29.14 7.96
CA LYS A 341 18.53 30.26 8.04
C LYS A 341 19.93 29.80 8.49
N ARG A 342 19.99 28.79 9.36
CA ARG A 342 21.23 28.17 9.86
C ARG A 342 21.77 27.07 8.95
N LYS A 343 21.10 26.75 7.85
CA LYS A 343 21.39 25.61 6.96
C LYS A 343 21.40 24.26 7.67
N GLN A 344 20.49 24.08 8.63
CA GLN A 344 20.34 22.88 9.46
C GLN A 344 18.97 22.20 9.29
N LEU A 345 18.06 22.75 8.48
CA LEU A 345 16.75 22.14 8.22
C LEU A 345 16.93 20.90 7.33
N THR A 346 16.44 19.76 7.81
CA THR A 346 16.47 18.46 7.14
C THR A 346 15.07 17.98 6.78
N ALA A 347 14.97 16.96 5.91
CA ALA A 347 13.68 16.35 5.58
C ALA A 347 13.00 15.73 6.81
N ALA A 348 13.79 15.18 7.75
CA ALA A 348 13.28 14.57 8.98
C ALA A 348 12.51 15.58 9.86
N ASP A 349 12.93 16.85 9.89
CA ASP A 349 12.26 17.90 10.65
C ASP A 349 10.84 18.17 10.14
N ILE A 350 10.65 18.15 8.82
CA ILE A 350 9.34 18.30 8.17
C ILE A 350 8.53 17.01 8.32
N GLN A 351 9.16 15.84 8.10
CA GLN A 351 8.50 14.53 8.19
C GLN A 351 7.94 14.26 9.58
N ALA A 352 8.59 14.74 10.65
CA ALA A 352 8.09 14.62 12.01
C ALA A 352 6.72 15.29 12.17
N TRP A 353 6.52 16.48 11.58
CA TRP A 353 5.21 17.13 11.53
C TRP A 353 4.24 16.43 10.58
N GLN A 354 4.71 15.99 9.40
CA GLN A 354 3.86 15.27 8.46
C GLN A 354 3.23 14.00 9.07
N LYS A 355 3.95 13.30 9.95
CA LYS A 355 3.46 12.10 10.64
C LYS A 355 2.25 12.36 11.54
N VAL A 356 2.14 13.56 12.12
CA VAL A 356 1.10 13.90 13.10
C VAL A 356 -0.05 14.69 12.46
N LEU A 357 0.25 15.45 11.41
CA LEU A 357 -0.71 16.31 10.72
C LEU A 357 -1.43 15.63 9.55
N TRP A 358 -1.09 14.38 9.23
CA TRP A 358 -1.74 13.63 8.17
C TRP A 358 -2.21 12.26 8.67
N LYS A 359 -3.39 11.85 8.18
CA LYS A 359 -3.88 10.47 8.28
C LYS A 359 -4.12 9.92 6.89
N PHE A 360 -3.96 8.60 6.77
CA PHE A 360 -4.30 7.85 5.57
C PHE A 360 -5.55 7.02 5.82
N ASN A 361 -6.49 7.08 4.87
CA ASN A 361 -7.77 6.40 4.93
C ASN A 361 -7.85 5.30 3.87
N SER A 362 -8.66 4.28 4.14
CA SER A 362 -9.03 3.25 3.14
C SER A 362 -9.87 3.88 2.01
N ILE A 363 -9.51 3.59 0.76
CA ILE A 363 -10.19 4.08 -0.44
C ILE A 363 -11.53 3.39 -0.67
N GLY A 364 -11.67 2.11 -0.32
CA GLY A 364 -12.94 1.40 -0.44
C GLY A 364 -14.07 2.05 0.36
N HIS A 365 -13.73 2.69 1.48
CA HIS A 365 -14.67 3.43 2.33
C HIS A 365 -15.06 4.81 1.76
N ILE A 366 -14.35 5.33 0.76
CA ILE A 366 -14.60 6.66 0.21
C ILE A 366 -15.90 6.65 -0.60
N GLY A 367 -16.85 7.49 -0.17
CA GLY A 367 -18.19 7.59 -0.76
C GLY A 367 -19.30 6.93 0.06
N ARG A 368 -18.97 6.21 1.15
CA ARG A 368 -19.95 5.77 2.16
C ARG A 368 -20.47 6.95 2.98
N SER A 369 -21.70 6.85 3.46
CA SER A 369 -22.23 7.79 4.45
C SER A 369 -21.33 7.85 5.69
N GLY A 370 -20.86 9.05 6.06
CA GLY A 370 -19.90 9.23 7.17
C GLY A 370 -18.48 8.71 6.92
N GLY A 371 -18.18 8.20 5.72
CA GLY A 371 -16.87 7.70 5.33
C GLY A 371 -15.82 8.81 5.07
N PRO A 372 -14.54 8.43 4.93
CA PRO A 372 -13.47 9.37 4.59
C PRO A 372 -13.68 10.00 3.21
N LYS A 373 -13.21 11.24 3.04
CA LYS A 373 -13.36 11.99 1.77
C LYS A 373 -12.19 11.82 0.81
N SER A 374 -11.01 11.52 1.32
CA SER A 374 -9.77 11.35 0.56
C SER A 374 -8.91 10.25 1.17
N TRP A 375 -7.98 9.72 0.39
CA TRP A 375 -6.98 8.77 0.85
C TRP A 375 -6.00 9.43 1.81
N GLN A 376 -5.53 10.65 1.51
CA GLN A 376 -4.69 11.44 2.41
C GLN A 376 -5.49 12.64 2.92
N GLU A 377 -5.62 12.78 4.25
CA GLU A 377 -6.42 13.84 4.87
C GLU A 377 -5.64 14.53 6.00
N SER A 378 -5.71 15.86 6.04
CA SER A 378 -5.06 16.65 7.08
C SER A 378 -5.78 16.47 8.41
N VAL A 379 -5.01 16.32 9.49
CA VAL A 379 -5.48 16.18 10.87
C VAL A 379 -5.15 17.46 11.62
N SER A 380 -6.14 18.00 12.33
CA SER A 380 -5.93 19.13 13.23
C SER A 380 -5.37 18.62 14.57
N PRO A 381 -4.18 19.07 15.00
CA PRO A 381 -3.59 18.71 16.29
C PRO A 381 -4.19 19.54 17.45
N LEU A 382 -5.25 20.32 17.20
CA LEU A 382 -5.80 21.31 18.13
C LEU A 382 -6.83 20.69 19.07
N VAL A 383 -6.53 20.62 20.37
CA VAL A 383 -7.37 20.03 21.40
C VAL A 383 -7.72 21.05 22.49
N GLU A 384 -8.89 20.93 23.12
CA GLU A 384 -9.21 21.78 24.29
C GLU A 384 -8.54 21.27 25.57
N GLN A 385 -8.44 19.95 25.66
CA GLN A 385 -7.80 19.21 26.75
C GLN A 385 -7.20 17.93 26.20
N GLN A 386 -6.17 17.42 26.86
CA GLN A 386 -5.52 16.17 26.51
C GLN A 386 -5.26 15.32 27.74
N GLU A 387 -5.56 14.02 27.67
CA GLU A 387 -5.12 13.07 28.70
C GLU A 387 -3.72 12.56 28.32
N LEU A 388 -2.77 12.70 29.24
CA LEU A 388 -1.40 12.23 29.11
C LEU A 388 -1.20 11.03 30.01
N ARG A 389 -0.56 9.99 29.45
CA ARG A 389 -0.18 8.76 30.15
C ARG A 389 1.31 8.52 29.95
N PHE A 390 2.02 8.27 31.03
CA PHE A 390 3.46 7.98 30.99
C PHE A 390 3.77 6.74 31.80
N LYS A 391 4.31 5.71 31.15
CA LYS A 391 4.65 4.45 31.79
C LYS A 391 5.88 4.61 32.68
N LEU A 392 5.77 4.15 33.92
CA LEU A 392 6.82 4.18 34.93
C LEU A 392 7.47 2.79 35.06
N GLY A 393 8.70 2.74 35.56
CA GLY A 393 9.40 1.48 35.83
C GLY A 393 9.80 0.65 34.61
N GLY A 394 10.46 1.25 33.61
CA GLY A 394 10.92 0.58 32.38
C GLY A 394 12.18 -0.29 32.52
N ASP A 395 12.73 -0.75 31.39
CA ASP A 395 13.91 -1.63 31.38
C ASP A 395 15.13 -1.00 32.07
N GLY A 396 15.73 -1.73 33.00
CA GLY A 396 16.86 -1.23 33.82
C GLY A 396 16.45 -0.35 35.01
N PHE A 397 15.16 -0.25 35.31
CA PHE A 397 14.65 0.48 36.47
C PHE A 397 14.99 -0.22 37.79
N ASP A 398 15.69 0.50 38.67
CA ASP A 398 15.96 0.07 40.04
C ASP A 398 14.85 0.59 40.97
N SER A 399 13.98 -0.31 41.44
CA SER A 399 12.88 0.05 42.34
C SER A 399 13.35 0.57 43.71
N SER A 400 14.63 0.42 44.06
CA SER A 400 15.19 1.02 45.27
C SER A 400 15.41 2.53 45.16
N GLN A 401 15.35 3.10 43.95
CA GLN A 401 15.56 4.53 43.69
C GLN A 401 14.28 5.20 43.20
N SER A 402 14.10 6.48 43.55
CA SER A 402 13.00 7.28 43.02
C SER A 402 13.20 7.56 41.53
N GLN A 403 12.13 7.41 40.73
CA GLN A 403 12.11 7.80 39.32
C GLN A 403 11.80 9.29 39.19
N ALA A 404 12.66 10.05 38.53
CA ALA A 404 12.37 11.42 38.16
C ALA A 404 11.49 11.46 36.89
N VAL A 405 10.43 12.27 36.94
CA VAL A 405 9.52 12.51 35.81
C VAL A 405 9.31 14.01 35.67
N TYR A 406 9.20 14.49 34.44
CA TYR A 406 9.11 15.92 34.14
C TYR A 406 7.78 16.24 33.46
N LEU A 407 7.00 17.13 34.06
CA LEU A 407 5.85 17.77 33.43
C LEU A 407 6.34 19.01 32.69
N ILE A 408 6.17 19.05 31.37
CA ILE A 408 6.73 20.12 30.53
C ILE A 408 5.58 20.89 29.90
N SER A 409 5.54 22.21 30.11
CA SER A 409 4.57 23.12 29.49
C SER A 409 5.32 24.10 28.60
N GLY A 410 5.07 24.07 27.29
CA GLY A 410 5.64 24.96 26.27
C GLY A 410 4.62 25.96 25.74
N THR A 411 5.08 27.04 25.12
CA THR A 411 4.26 28.21 24.72
C THR A 411 3.46 28.02 23.42
N ALA A 412 3.48 26.83 22.81
CA ALA A 412 2.77 26.53 21.56
C ALA A 412 2.97 27.54 20.40
N GLY A 413 3.99 28.41 20.48
CA GLY A 413 4.39 29.35 19.43
C GLY A 413 3.48 30.57 19.23
N ASP A 414 2.53 30.88 20.13
CA ASP A 414 1.66 32.05 19.96
C ASP A 414 2.34 33.41 20.20
N GLY A 415 3.58 33.39 20.70
CA GLY A 415 4.38 34.57 21.04
C GLY A 415 4.07 35.14 22.42
N SER A 416 3.19 34.50 23.19
CA SER A 416 2.90 34.79 24.59
C SER A 416 3.83 33.96 25.48
N ASP A 417 4.51 34.63 26.41
CA ASP A 417 5.10 33.95 27.57
C ASP A 417 4.08 34.06 28.72
N HIS A 418 3.97 33.02 29.55
CA HIS A 418 3.17 32.90 30.80
C HIS A 418 1.76 32.31 30.71
N ASP A 419 1.39 31.62 29.63
CA ASP A 419 0.12 30.88 29.57
C ASP A 419 0.00 29.85 30.68
N ALA A 420 -1.09 29.93 31.45
CA ALA A 420 -1.31 29.10 32.62
C ALA A 420 -1.93 27.76 32.23
N VAL A 421 -1.16 26.69 32.37
CA VAL A 421 -1.53 25.31 32.03
C VAL A 421 -1.89 24.54 33.31
N VAL A 422 -3.11 23.99 33.36
CA VAL A 422 -3.59 23.16 34.46
C VAL A 422 -3.30 21.70 34.15
N TRP A 423 -2.45 21.08 34.97
CA TRP A 423 -2.24 19.64 35.02
C TRP A 423 -3.20 19.07 36.06
N GLN A 424 -4.37 18.66 35.59
CA GLN A 424 -5.48 18.22 36.40
C GLN A 424 -5.26 16.80 36.91
N ASN A 425 -5.34 16.65 38.23
CA ASN A 425 -5.20 15.40 38.96
C ASN A 425 -4.09 14.44 38.44
N PRO A 426 -2.81 14.84 38.45
CA PRO A 426 -1.70 13.93 38.18
C PRO A 426 -1.71 12.82 39.22
N ARG A 427 -1.82 11.56 38.77
CA ARG A 427 -1.98 10.39 39.64
C ARG A 427 -1.32 9.14 39.06
N LEU A 428 -0.93 8.24 39.95
CA LEU A 428 -0.45 6.90 39.58
C LEU A 428 -1.63 5.96 39.43
N VAL A 429 -1.71 5.30 38.29
CA VAL A 429 -2.73 4.32 37.96
C VAL A 429 -2.05 2.97 37.74
N ALA A 430 -2.54 1.94 38.41
CA ALA A 430 -2.10 0.57 38.24
C ALA A 430 -3.27 -0.40 38.41
N LYS A 431 -3.22 -1.53 37.70
CA LYS A 431 -4.29 -2.53 37.72
C LYS A 431 -4.48 -3.07 39.15
N GLY A 432 -5.71 -3.01 39.65
CA GLY A 432 -6.07 -3.55 40.96
C GLY A 432 -5.68 -2.67 42.16
N ARG A 433 -5.04 -1.52 41.94
CA ARG A 433 -4.74 -0.51 42.97
C ARG A 433 -5.65 0.72 42.80
N PRO A 434 -5.96 1.46 43.87
CA PRO A 434 -6.64 2.74 43.76
C PRO A 434 -5.75 3.77 43.05
N ASP A 435 -6.35 4.73 42.35
CA ASP A 435 -5.64 5.85 41.78
C ASP A 435 -4.98 6.67 42.90
N LEU A 436 -3.66 6.91 42.80
CA LEU A 436 -2.89 7.61 43.82
C LEU A 436 -2.47 9.00 43.33
N PRO A 437 -3.11 10.09 43.77
CA PRO A 437 -2.70 11.44 43.39
C PRO A 437 -1.25 11.74 43.81
N VAL A 438 -0.47 12.31 42.89
CA VAL A 438 0.95 12.61 43.12
C VAL A 438 1.14 13.55 44.32
N ALA A 439 0.22 14.51 44.50
CA ALA A 439 0.22 15.44 45.63
C ALA A 439 0.17 14.74 47.01
N HIS A 440 -0.33 13.50 47.07
CA HIS A 440 -0.53 12.77 48.32
C HIS A 440 0.57 11.73 48.59
N LEU A 441 1.49 11.50 47.65
CA LEU A 441 2.56 10.51 47.80
C LEU A 441 3.39 10.68 49.08
N PRO A 442 3.81 11.89 49.51
CA PRO A 442 4.57 12.04 50.74
C PRO A 442 3.82 11.57 51.99
N LYS A 443 2.51 11.86 52.08
CA LYS A 443 1.66 11.43 53.20
C LYS A 443 1.43 9.91 53.17
N LEU A 444 1.20 9.36 51.98
CA LEU A 444 1.04 7.92 51.79
C LEU A 444 2.32 7.17 52.20
N MET A 445 3.50 7.66 51.80
CA MET A 445 4.77 7.03 52.20
C MET A 445 4.96 7.00 53.71
N ALA A 446 4.63 8.10 54.41
CA ALA A 446 4.70 8.14 55.87
C ALA A 446 3.73 7.13 56.52
N HIS A 447 2.51 7.00 55.98
CA HIS A 447 1.53 6.03 56.44
C HIS A 447 2.01 4.59 56.22
N LEU A 448 2.50 4.26 55.03
CA LEU A 448 2.98 2.91 54.71
C LEU A 448 4.21 2.52 55.52
N ALA A 449 5.10 3.47 55.84
CA ALA A 449 6.23 3.22 56.74
C ALA A 449 5.77 2.84 58.16
N GLN A 450 4.73 3.49 58.69
CA GLN A 450 4.15 3.16 59.99
C GLN A 450 3.48 1.78 59.97
N GLU A 451 2.72 1.48 58.92
CA GLU A 451 2.04 0.20 58.74
C GLU A 451 3.02 -0.96 58.57
N LYS A 452 4.12 -0.73 57.84
CA LYS A 452 5.22 -1.69 57.70
C LYS A 452 5.80 -2.10 59.05
N ALA A 453 6.08 -1.13 59.93
CA ALA A 453 6.57 -1.40 61.28
C ALA A 453 5.56 -2.22 62.09
N ARG A 454 4.28 -1.84 62.05
CA ARG A 454 3.19 -2.54 62.75
C ARG A 454 3.05 -4.01 62.31
N ILE A 455 3.16 -4.30 61.01
CA ILE A 455 3.12 -5.67 60.48
C ILE A 455 4.30 -6.50 61.00
N ILE A 456 5.51 -5.96 60.95
CA ILE A 456 6.73 -6.66 61.39
C ILE A 456 6.67 -6.97 62.89
N GLU A 457 6.27 -6.00 63.72
CA GLU A 457 6.20 -6.16 65.17
C GLU A 457 5.15 -7.22 65.59
N SER A 458 3.99 -7.21 64.95
CA SER A 458 2.88 -8.14 65.25
C SER A 458 3.02 -9.53 64.62
N THR A 459 4.02 -9.77 63.76
CA THR A 459 4.18 -11.02 62.99
C THR A 459 4.19 -12.26 63.88
N LEU A 460 5.03 -12.30 64.93
CA LEU A 460 5.17 -13.49 65.77
C LEU A 460 3.88 -13.83 66.53
N GLU A 461 3.24 -12.81 67.10
CA GLU A 461 2.00 -12.98 67.86
C GLU A 461 0.85 -13.43 66.95
N CYS A 462 0.73 -12.84 65.75
CA CYS A 462 -0.29 -13.24 64.77
C CYS A 462 -0.10 -14.69 64.32
N LEU A 463 1.13 -15.10 63.98
CA LEU A 463 1.43 -16.48 63.57
C LEU A 463 1.20 -17.48 64.71
N ALA A 464 1.53 -17.13 65.96
CA ALA A 464 1.24 -17.96 67.13
C ALA A 464 -0.28 -18.19 67.30
N VAL A 465 -1.09 -17.14 67.22
CA VAL A 465 -2.56 -17.27 67.32
C VAL A 465 -3.15 -18.05 66.15
N ILE A 466 -2.66 -17.83 64.93
CA ILE A 466 -3.14 -18.54 63.73
C ILE A 466 -2.82 -20.04 63.79
N SER A 467 -1.69 -20.43 64.37
CA SER A 467 -1.29 -21.84 64.55
C SER A 467 -1.94 -22.53 65.75
N GLY A 468 -2.87 -21.85 66.46
CA GLY A 468 -3.61 -22.42 67.58
C GLY A 468 -2.88 -22.38 68.93
N GLN A 469 -1.78 -21.65 69.02
CA GLN A 469 -1.07 -21.42 70.29
C GLN A 469 -1.78 -20.33 71.11
N SER A 470 -1.72 -20.43 72.44
CA SER A 470 -2.27 -19.42 73.34
C SER A 470 -1.49 -18.11 73.23
N GLY A 471 -2.18 -17.04 72.81
CA GLY A 471 -1.63 -15.70 72.65
C GLY A 471 -2.73 -14.65 72.48
N GLN A 472 -2.36 -13.37 72.54
CA GLN A 472 -3.25 -12.23 72.33
C GLN A 472 -2.64 -11.33 71.26
N ALA A 473 -3.28 -11.23 70.10
CA ALA A 473 -2.87 -10.37 68.99
C ALA A 473 -4.06 -9.55 68.49
N ASP A 474 -3.81 -8.44 67.81
CA ASP A 474 -4.85 -7.59 67.23
C ASP A 474 -5.71 -8.41 66.24
N PRO A 475 -7.04 -8.51 66.44
CA PRO A 475 -7.95 -9.21 65.53
C PRO A 475 -7.84 -8.76 64.07
N ALA A 476 -7.57 -7.47 63.81
CA ALA A 476 -7.41 -6.95 62.46
C ALA A 476 -6.12 -7.49 61.80
N MET A 477 -5.02 -7.56 62.56
CA MET A 477 -3.75 -8.12 62.09
C MET A 477 -3.84 -9.63 61.88
N ILE A 478 -4.56 -10.35 62.74
CA ILE A 478 -4.85 -11.78 62.54
C ILE A 478 -5.60 -12.00 61.22
N GLN A 479 -6.61 -11.18 60.93
CA GLN A 479 -7.36 -11.30 59.67
C GLN A 479 -6.51 -10.96 58.44
N LEU A 480 -5.68 -9.92 58.53
CA LEU A 480 -4.71 -9.57 57.49
C LEU A 480 -3.77 -10.74 57.18
N TRP A 481 -3.19 -11.35 58.22
CA TRP A 481 -2.30 -12.50 58.10
C TRP A 481 -3.01 -13.76 57.58
N ARG A 482 -4.24 -14.03 58.03
CA ARG A 482 -5.06 -15.13 57.49
C ARG A 482 -5.33 -14.95 56.00
N SER A 483 -5.62 -13.73 55.56
CA SER A 483 -5.78 -13.43 54.14
C SER A 483 -4.49 -13.66 53.37
N TYR A 484 -3.36 -13.14 53.86
CA TYR A 484 -2.05 -13.30 53.22
C TYR A 484 -1.60 -14.77 53.13
N LEU A 485 -1.87 -15.57 54.16
CA LEU A 485 -1.53 -17.01 54.19
C LEU A 485 -2.46 -17.89 53.34
N GLY A 486 -3.51 -17.31 52.73
CA GLY A 486 -4.50 -18.06 51.96
C GLY A 486 -5.45 -18.90 52.82
N MET A 487 -5.66 -18.50 54.07
CA MET A 487 -6.60 -19.13 55.02
C MET A 487 -8.00 -18.52 54.96
N SER A 488 -8.24 -17.57 54.05
CA SER A 488 -9.55 -17.02 53.72
C SER A 488 -10.31 -17.93 52.75
N GLU A 489 -11.63 -17.75 52.65
CA GLU A 489 -12.42 -18.45 51.64
C GLU A 489 -11.95 -18.11 50.23
N THR A 490 -11.88 -19.11 49.37
CA THR A 490 -11.54 -18.90 47.96
C THR A 490 -12.74 -18.31 47.24
N ARG A 491 -12.54 -17.15 46.60
CA ARG A 491 -13.55 -16.52 45.75
C ARG A 491 -13.54 -17.18 44.37
N LEU A 492 -14.66 -17.80 44.00
CA LEU A 492 -14.87 -18.46 42.70
C LEU A 492 -15.81 -17.63 41.83
N GLU A 493 -15.45 -16.39 41.56
CA GLU A 493 -16.24 -15.43 40.78
C GLU A 493 -15.34 -14.67 39.78
N PRO A 494 -15.87 -14.23 38.62
CA PRO A 494 -17.26 -14.36 38.18
C PRO A 494 -17.57 -15.75 37.62
N LEU A 495 -18.72 -16.29 38.02
CA LEU A 495 -19.30 -17.51 37.44
C LEU A 495 -19.82 -17.22 36.02
N LEU A 496 -19.79 -18.23 35.15
CA LEU A 496 -20.48 -18.15 33.86
C LEU A 496 -21.99 -18.07 34.12
N ALA A 497 -22.62 -16.98 33.68
CA ALA A 497 -24.00 -16.66 34.00
C ALA A 497 -24.99 -17.03 32.88
N ASP A 498 -24.54 -17.05 31.63
CA ASP A 498 -25.41 -17.25 30.47
C ASP A 498 -25.65 -18.74 30.22
N ARG A 499 -26.92 -19.14 30.17
CA ARG A 499 -27.35 -20.52 29.95
C ARG A 499 -27.42 -20.84 28.46
N LEU A 500 -26.90 -21.99 28.08
CA LEU A 500 -27.06 -22.58 26.76
C LEU A 500 -27.89 -23.85 26.86
N GLU A 501 -29.16 -23.77 26.45
CA GLU A 501 -30.12 -24.89 26.57
C GLU A 501 -30.00 -25.93 25.45
N GLN A 502 -29.36 -25.57 24.34
CA GLN A 502 -29.10 -26.47 23.21
C GLN A 502 -27.93 -25.95 22.36
N VAL A 503 -27.22 -26.86 21.69
CA VAL A 503 -26.22 -26.54 20.65
C VAL A 503 -26.69 -27.12 19.33
N ALA A 504 -26.79 -26.27 18.30
CA ALA A 504 -27.39 -26.64 17.02
C ALA A 504 -28.78 -27.28 17.22
N SER A 505 -28.98 -28.52 16.77
CA SER A 505 -30.23 -29.29 16.94
C SER A 505 -30.21 -30.24 18.14
N TYR A 506 -29.16 -30.25 18.97
CA TYR A 506 -29.00 -31.17 20.09
C TYR A 506 -29.46 -30.54 21.40
N ASN A 507 -30.68 -30.87 21.83
CA ASN A 507 -31.26 -30.40 23.09
C ASN A 507 -30.69 -31.07 24.35
N PHE A 508 -29.78 -32.04 24.19
CA PHE A 508 -29.04 -32.73 25.25
C PHE A 508 -27.57 -32.24 25.36
N ILE A 509 -27.14 -31.32 24.48
CA ILE A 509 -25.89 -30.58 24.64
C ILE A 509 -26.23 -29.25 25.29
N ARG A 510 -25.92 -29.13 26.58
CA ARG A 510 -26.30 -27.99 27.41
C ARG A 510 -25.09 -27.46 28.16
N GLY A 511 -25.13 -26.23 28.64
CA GLY A 511 -24.02 -25.69 29.41
C GLY A 511 -24.11 -24.21 29.73
N TRP A 512 -22.97 -23.67 30.15
CA TRP A 512 -22.81 -22.27 30.52
C TRP A 512 -21.87 -21.58 29.53
N THR A 513 -22.15 -20.33 29.19
CA THR A 513 -21.43 -19.57 28.15
C THR A 513 -21.02 -18.18 28.63
N GLY A 514 -20.13 -17.55 27.86
CA GLY A 514 -19.75 -16.14 27.98
C GLY A 514 -19.41 -15.56 26.60
N ALA A 515 -18.83 -14.35 26.59
CA ALA A 515 -18.42 -13.69 25.34
C ALA A 515 -17.36 -14.50 24.56
N ASN A 516 -17.29 -14.27 23.24
CA ASN A 516 -16.27 -14.85 22.35
C ASN A 516 -16.18 -16.38 22.41
N ALA A 517 -17.34 -17.06 22.39
CA ALA A 517 -17.46 -18.53 22.39
C ALA A 517 -16.93 -19.25 23.65
N LEU A 518 -16.57 -18.53 24.71
CA LEU A 518 -16.22 -19.09 26.01
C LEU A 518 -17.36 -19.98 26.52
N SER A 519 -17.11 -21.25 26.84
CA SER A 519 -18.18 -22.17 27.26
C SER A 519 -17.71 -23.36 28.08
N VAL A 520 -18.61 -23.90 28.92
CA VAL A 520 -18.51 -25.22 29.56
C VAL A 520 -19.79 -25.98 29.24
N LEU A 521 -19.66 -27.05 28.45
CA LEU A 521 -20.75 -27.83 27.87
C LEU A 521 -20.74 -29.27 28.38
N ALA A 522 -21.91 -29.88 28.47
CA ALA A 522 -22.09 -31.29 28.78
C ALA A 522 -22.92 -32.01 27.71
N ASN A 523 -22.56 -33.26 27.45
CA ASN A 523 -23.38 -34.19 26.67
C ASN A 523 -24.04 -35.19 27.62
N SER A 524 -25.36 -35.07 27.81
CA SER A 524 -26.13 -35.96 28.70
C SER A 524 -26.65 -37.22 28.01
N SER A 525 -26.30 -37.44 26.73
CA SER A 525 -26.82 -38.54 25.91
C SER A 525 -25.86 -39.72 25.84
N ASP A 526 -26.38 -40.86 25.35
CA ASP A 526 -25.60 -42.06 25.04
C ASP A 526 -24.87 -41.98 23.68
N SER A 527 -24.99 -40.87 22.95
CA SER A 527 -24.46 -40.72 21.60
C SER A 527 -23.30 -39.74 21.51
N ALA A 528 -22.25 -40.12 20.79
CA ALA A 528 -21.22 -39.17 20.37
C ALA A 528 -21.81 -38.25 19.31
N VAL A 529 -21.65 -36.94 19.47
CA VAL A 529 -22.18 -35.95 18.53
C VAL A 529 -21.11 -34.98 18.08
N ARG A 530 -21.23 -34.51 16.83
CA ARG A 530 -20.33 -33.50 16.27
C ARG A 530 -21.02 -32.14 16.39
N ILE A 531 -20.53 -31.34 17.31
CA ILE A 531 -20.66 -29.87 17.26
C ILE A 531 -19.43 -29.36 16.47
N PRO A 532 -18.99 -28.10 16.49
CA PRO A 532 -17.72 -27.74 15.84
C PRO A 532 -16.57 -28.72 16.15
N GLY A 533 -16.54 -29.33 17.35
CA GLY A 533 -15.75 -30.51 17.72
C GLY A 533 -16.59 -31.75 18.10
N ILE A 534 -15.94 -32.88 18.39
CA ILE A 534 -16.62 -34.14 18.77
C ILE A 534 -16.81 -34.20 20.29
N MET A 535 -18.05 -34.25 20.75
CA MET A 535 -18.39 -34.53 22.15
C MET A 535 -18.75 -35.99 22.34
N GLN A 536 -18.11 -36.65 23.32
CA GLN A 536 -18.37 -38.05 23.67
C GLN A 536 -19.66 -38.18 24.50
N PRO A 537 -20.28 -39.37 24.57
CA PRO A 537 -21.39 -39.63 25.49
C PRO A 537 -20.99 -39.33 26.93
N HIS A 538 -21.90 -38.76 27.72
CA HIS A 538 -21.71 -38.49 29.16
C HIS A 538 -20.43 -37.72 29.50
N SER A 539 -20.00 -36.79 28.63
CA SER A 539 -18.76 -36.03 28.79
C SER A 539 -18.99 -34.54 29.05
N VAL A 540 -17.99 -33.88 29.63
CA VAL A 540 -17.92 -32.42 29.78
C VAL A 540 -16.82 -31.88 28.88
N ALA A 541 -17.08 -30.79 28.16
CA ALA A 541 -16.12 -30.09 27.32
C ALA A 541 -16.13 -28.59 27.62
N THR A 542 -15.02 -27.92 27.32
CA THR A 542 -14.85 -26.50 27.56
C THR A 542 -14.14 -25.83 26.40
N HIS A 543 -14.44 -24.55 26.15
CA HIS A 543 -13.82 -23.74 25.11
C HIS A 543 -13.36 -22.41 25.72
N PRO A 544 -12.07 -22.03 25.58
CA PRO A 544 -11.58 -20.73 26.03
C PRO A 544 -11.99 -19.58 25.08
N ALA A 545 -11.67 -18.34 25.44
CA ALA A 545 -11.76 -17.16 24.56
C ALA A 545 -10.38 -16.49 24.44
N PRO A 546 -10.12 -15.60 23.45
CA PRO A 546 -8.79 -15.03 23.21
C PRO A 546 -8.12 -14.44 24.46
N ASP A 547 -8.91 -13.70 25.25
CA ASP A 547 -8.48 -12.98 26.44
C ASP A 547 -8.93 -13.65 27.76
N ARG A 548 -9.61 -14.81 27.69
CA ARG A 548 -10.16 -15.50 28.86
C ARG A 548 -9.91 -17.02 28.84
N SER A 549 -9.42 -17.54 29.95
CA SER A 549 -9.39 -18.97 30.25
C SER A 549 -10.73 -19.46 30.80
N ALA A 550 -11.10 -20.69 30.45
CA ALA A 550 -12.23 -21.38 31.05
C ALA A 550 -11.78 -22.20 32.26
N VAL A 551 -12.47 -22.07 33.39
CA VAL A 551 -12.07 -22.66 34.67
C VAL A 551 -13.19 -23.51 35.24
N ILE A 552 -12.87 -24.77 35.56
CA ILE A 552 -13.75 -25.69 36.26
C ILE A 552 -13.16 -25.96 37.64
N ALA A 553 -13.85 -25.56 38.69
CA ALA A 553 -13.38 -25.67 40.07
C ALA A 553 -14.28 -26.54 40.94
N TRP A 554 -13.67 -27.40 41.75
CA TRP A 554 -14.33 -28.17 42.81
C TRP A 554 -14.02 -27.52 44.16
N LYS A 555 -15.04 -27.06 44.89
CA LYS A 555 -14.89 -26.43 46.21
C LYS A 555 -15.14 -27.46 47.32
N SER A 556 -14.18 -27.60 48.24
CA SER A 556 -14.31 -28.50 49.39
C SER A 556 -15.18 -27.90 50.49
N THR A 557 -16.03 -28.73 51.10
CA THR A 557 -16.82 -28.39 52.30
C THR A 557 -16.21 -28.93 53.59
N THR A 558 -15.20 -29.80 53.49
CA THR A 558 -14.55 -30.47 54.62
C THR A 558 -13.03 -30.37 54.50
N ALA A 559 -12.34 -30.54 55.63
CA ALA A 559 -10.89 -30.72 55.61
C ALA A 559 -10.58 -32.16 55.23
N ALA A 560 -9.71 -32.37 54.25
CA ALA A 560 -9.35 -33.71 53.77
C ALA A 560 -7.95 -33.72 53.14
N GLU A 561 -7.39 -34.93 53.02
CA GLU A 561 -6.20 -35.20 52.22
C GLU A 561 -6.67 -35.91 50.94
N LEU A 562 -6.45 -35.29 49.78
CA LEU A 562 -7.03 -35.71 48.51
C LEU A 562 -5.99 -36.39 47.62
N THR A 563 -6.46 -37.30 46.78
CA THR A 563 -5.80 -37.69 45.53
C THR A 563 -6.53 -37.03 44.37
N VAL A 564 -5.81 -36.21 43.59
CA VAL A 564 -6.34 -35.44 42.45
C VAL A 564 -5.75 -35.96 41.16
N GLY A 565 -6.58 -36.29 40.18
CA GLY A 565 -6.14 -36.66 38.84
C GLY A 565 -7.24 -36.39 37.83
N GLY A 566 -7.00 -36.76 36.58
CA GLY A 566 -8.01 -36.57 35.55
C GLY A 566 -7.43 -36.73 34.15
N ASN A 567 -8.24 -36.37 33.16
CA ASN A 567 -7.82 -36.39 31.79
C ASN A 567 -8.42 -35.24 30.99
N LEU A 568 -7.78 -34.94 29.86
CA LEU A 568 -8.28 -34.01 28.87
C LEU A 568 -7.90 -34.47 27.47
N VAL A 569 -8.75 -34.13 26.50
CA VAL A 569 -8.60 -34.48 25.09
C VAL A 569 -9.08 -33.32 24.24
N HIS A 570 -8.23 -32.85 23.32
CA HIS A 570 -8.64 -31.88 22.30
C HIS A 570 -9.76 -32.47 21.44
N ALA A 571 -10.92 -31.81 21.39
CA ALA A 571 -12.12 -32.33 20.74
C ALA A 571 -12.16 -32.06 19.22
N HIS A 572 -11.22 -31.27 18.69
CA HIS A 572 -11.07 -30.99 17.26
C HIS A 572 -9.83 -31.71 16.67
N PRO A 573 -9.98 -32.92 16.11
CA PRO A 573 -8.85 -33.65 15.53
C PRO A 573 -8.26 -33.01 14.26
N GLU A 574 -8.99 -32.10 13.61
CA GLU A 574 -8.69 -31.57 12.27
C GLU A 574 -8.04 -30.16 12.27
N CYS A 575 -8.21 -29.38 13.34
CA CYS A 575 -7.77 -27.97 13.43
C CYS A 575 -7.52 -27.52 14.87
N GLY A 576 -6.87 -26.35 15.02
CA GLY A 576 -6.48 -25.74 16.29
C GLY A 576 -4.98 -25.84 16.55
N ASN A 577 -4.40 -24.78 17.12
CA ASN A 577 -3.00 -24.77 17.55
C ASN A 577 -2.82 -25.45 18.92
N GLY A 578 -3.91 -25.72 19.64
CA GLY A 578 -3.97 -26.46 20.90
C GLY A 578 -4.29 -25.55 22.08
N ILE A 579 -4.44 -26.17 23.25
CA ILE A 579 -4.72 -25.45 24.50
C ILE A 579 -3.56 -25.58 25.48
N SER A 580 -3.45 -24.62 26.39
CA SER A 580 -2.66 -24.78 27.61
C SER A 580 -3.57 -25.11 28.79
N TRP A 581 -3.10 -25.99 29.69
CA TRP A 581 -3.87 -26.42 30.85
C TRP A 581 -3.05 -26.34 32.13
N THR A 582 -3.72 -26.02 33.24
CA THR A 582 -3.15 -26.07 34.60
C THR A 582 -4.13 -26.74 35.58
N VAL A 583 -3.57 -27.46 36.54
CA VAL A 583 -4.30 -28.00 37.70
C VAL A 583 -3.77 -27.30 38.95
N GLU A 584 -4.67 -26.67 39.69
CA GLU A 584 -4.36 -25.71 40.74
C GLU A 584 -5.11 -26.05 42.04
N VAL A 585 -4.48 -25.79 43.19
CA VAL A 585 -5.16 -25.64 44.48
C VAL A 585 -5.30 -24.15 44.78
N ARG A 586 -6.54 -23.68 44.92
CA ARG A 586 -6.87 -22.30 45.27
C ARG A 586 -7.16 -22.19 46.75
N ARG A 587 -6.41 -21.31 47.43
CA ARG A 587 -6.41 -21.11 48.88
C ARG A 587 -6.55 -19.61 49.18
N GLY A 588 -7.78 -19.12 49.28
CA GLY A 588 -8.02 -17.69 49.47
C GLY A 588 -7.56 -16.89 48.25
N SER A 589 -6.52 -16.06 48.43
CA SER A 589 -5.85 -15.32 47.34
C SER A 589 -4.60 -16.01 46.78
N SER A 590 -4.21 -17.17 47.33
CA SER A 590 -3.02 -17.93 46.90
C SER A 590 -3.42 -19.07 45.97
N VAL A 591 -2.58 -19.33 44.96
CA VAL A 591 -2.73 -20.47 44.05
C VAL A 591 -1.47 -21.33 44.12
N GLU A 592 -1.65 -22.63 44.28
CA GLU A 592 -0.61 -23.64 44.28
C GLU A 592 -0.75 -24.51 43.03
N LEU A 593 0.28 -24.56 42.17
CA LEU A 593 0.27 -25.34 40.95
C LEU A 593 0.57 -26.82 41.25
N LEU A 594 -0.32 -27.73 40.88
CA LEU A 594 -0.10 -29.19 40.94
C LEU A 594 0.50 -29.72 39.64
N GLY A 595 0.09 -29.17 38.49
CA GLY A 595 0.62 -29.57 37.20
C GLY A 595 0.18 -28.63 36.08
N SER A 596 0.95 -28.59 35.00
CA SER A 596 0.65 -27.82 33.81
C SER A 596 1.11 -28.54 32.55
N GLY A 597 0.57 -28.14 31.40
CA GLY A 597 1.01 -28.65 30.12
C GLY A 597 0.30 -27.98 28.95
N VAL A 598 0.61 -28.48 27.76
CA VAL A 598 -0.04 -28.09 26.51
C VAL A 598 -0.65 -29.34 25.88
N SER A 599 -1.86 -29.22 25.35
CA SER A 599 -2.53 -30.27 24.59
C SER A 599 -2.63 -29.85 23.13
N GLN A 600 -2.16 -30.71 22.23
CA GLN A 600 -2.26 -30.51 20.79
C GLN A 600 -2.73 -31.81 20.15
N ARG A 601 -3.68 -31.73 19.20
CA ARG A 601 -4.30 -32.87 18.50
C ARG A 601 -5.09 -33.77 19.47
N ALA A 602 -5.84 -34.74 18.93
CA ALA A 602 -6.75 -35.60 19.71
C ALA A 602 -6.05 -36.68 20.58
N THR A 603 -4.86 -36.41 21.12
CA THR A 603 -4.16 -37.33 22.03
C THR A 603 -4.62 -37.09 23.47
N PRO A 604 -5.15 -38.10 24.17
CA PRO A 604 -5.53 -37.95 25.58
C PRO A 604 -4.33 -37.67 26.47
N ILE A 605 -4.45 -36.65 27.32
CA ILE A 605 -3.50 -36.32 28.37
C ILE A 605 -4.12 -36.75 29.70
N ASN A 606 -3.43 -37.61 30.44
CA ASN A 606 -3.77 -37.94 31.81
C ASN A 606 -2.83 -37.16 32.75
N PHE A 607 -3.40 -36.44 33.71
CA PHE A 607 -2.66 -35.70 34.72
C PHE A 607 -2.91 -36.28 36.12
N GLY A 608 -1.92 -36.13 37.01
CA GLY A 608 -1.91 -36.84 38.29
C GLY A 608 -1.70 -38.36 38.13
N PRO A 609 -1.98 -39.17 39.17
CA PRO A 609 -2.53 -38.76 40.45
C PRO A 609 -1.53 -37.94 41.28
N TYR A 610 -1.99 -36.80 41.80
CA TYR A 610 -1.31 -36.01 42.81
C TYR A 610 -1.82 -36.49 44.16
N GLU A 611 -0.96 -37.17 44.92
CA GLU A 611 -1.31 -37.72 46.23
C GLU A 611 -1.03 -36.71 47.34
N LYS A 612 -1.74 -36.87 48.47
CA LYS A 612 -1.55 -36.08 49.69
C LYS A 612 -1.83 -34.58 49.54
N VAL A 613 -2.77 -34.21 48.67
CA VAL A 613 -3.18 -32.82 48.47
C VAL A 613 -4.08 -32.38 49.63
N SER A 614 -3.53 -31.66 50.60
CA SER A 614 -4.30 -31.15 51.74
C SER A 614 -5.26 -30.03 51.28
N ILE A 615 -6.54 -30.14 51.65
CA ILE A 615 -7.58 -29.12 51.39
C ILE A 615 -8.30 -28.76 52.69
N GLN A 616 -8.70 -27.50 52.84
CA GLN A 616 -9.55 -27.02 53.94
C GLN A 616 -10.96 -26.63 53.42
N PRO A 617 -11.98 -26.57 54.30
CA PRO A 617 -13.30 -26.06 53.92
C PRO A 617 -13.17 -24.67 53.28
N GLY A 618 -13.84 -24.47 52.14
CA GLY A 618 -13.81 -23.20 51.40
C GLY A 618 -12.66 -23.03 50.42
N GLN A 619 -11.71 -23.96 50.37
CA GLN A 619 -10.66 -24.04 49.34
C GLN A 619 -11.13 -24.85 48.12
N ALA A 620 -10.46 -24.70 46.98
CA ALA A 620 -10.88 -25.34 45.75
C ALA A 620 -9.73 -25.98 44.95
N ILE A 621 -10.05 -27.04 44.20
CA ILE A 621 -9.20 -27.57 43.13
C ILE A 621 -9.73 -27.05 41.81
N ALA A 622 -8.89 -26.45 40.97
CA ALA A 622 -9.30 -25.87 39.69
C ALA A 622 -8.51 -26.49 38.52
N LEU A 623 -9.23 -26.82 37.46
CA LEU A 623 -8.68 -27.12 36.13
C LEU A 623 -8.92 -25.90 35.24
N VAL A 624 -7.85 -25.30 34.75
CA VAL A 624 -7.89 -24.11 33.89
C VAL A 624 -7.48 -24.49 32.48
N ILE A 625 -8.29 -24.12 31.49
CA ILE A 625 -8.01 -24.30 30.06
C ILE A 625 -7.89 -22.92 29.41
N SER A 626 -6.75 -22.64 28.80
CA SER A 626 -6.39 -21.33 28.24
C SER A 626 -6.03 -21.44 26.75
N PRO A 627 -6.29 -20.39 25.95
CA PRO A 627 -5.92 -20.35 24.53
C PRO A 627 -4.39 -20.38 24.39
N GLN A 628 -3.86 -21.06 23.36
CA GLN A 628 -2.44 -21.00 23.05
C GLN A 628 -2.15 -19.78 22.15
N ASP A 629 -1.21 -18.93 22.55
CA ASP A 629 -0.82 -17.71 21.80
C ASP A 629 -1.97 -16.72 21.50
N GLY A 630 -3.06 -16.77 22.28
CA GLY A 630 -4.26 -15.96 22.06
C GLY A 630 -5.16 -16.45 20.92
N ASP A 631 -4.78 -17.53 20.24
CA ASP A 631 -5.65 -18.27 19.32
C ASP A 631 -6.55 -19.20 20.13
N HIS A 632 -7.82 -19.23 19.74
CA HIS A 632 -8.89 -20.03 20.36
C HIS A 632 -9.67 -20.79 19.28
N SER A 633 -9.19 -20.75 18.03
CA SER A 633 -9.87 -21.34 16.88
C SER A 633 -9.80 -22.86 16.99
N CYS A 634 -10.96 -23.52 17.01
CA CYS A 634 -11.06 -24.97 17.18
C CYS A 634 -10.51 -25.51 18.53
N ASP A 635 -10.71 -24.82 19.65
CA ASP A 635 -10.14 -25.19 20.96
C ASP A 635 -11.08 -25.86 21.96
N LEU A 636 -12.20 -26.41 21.47
CA LEU A 636 -13.06 -27.25 22.31
C LEU A 636 -12.26 -28.43 22.86
N THR A 637 -12.25 -28.58 24.18
CA THR A 637 -11.47 -29.59 24.90
C THR A 637 -12.37 -30.39 25.83
N THR A 638 -12.42 -31.71 25.65
CA THR A 638 -13.09 -32.61 26.60
C THR A 638 -12.25 -32.73 27.86
N VAL A 639 -12.85 -32.60 29.03
CA VAL A 639 -12.15 -32.58 30.32
C VAL A 639 -12.88 -33.46 31.35
N ASN A 640 -12.10 -34.16 32.16
CA ASN A 640 -12.61 -34.83 33.36
C ASN A 640 -11.64 -34.63 34.53
N LEU A 641 -12.18 -34.17 35.67
CA LEU A 641 -11.45 -34.05 36.93
C LEU A 641 -11.97 -35.10 37.92
N ASN A 642 -11.06 -35.90 38.46
CA ASN A 642 -11.30 -36.98 39.40
C ASN A 642 -10.61 -36.68 40.73
N ILE A 643 -11.40 -36.54 41.78
CA ILE A 643 -10.92 -36.22 43.14
C ILE A 643 -11.42 -37.32 44.08
N THR A 644 -10.57 -37.79 45.00
CA THR A 644 -10.97 -38.73 46.04
C THR A 644 -10.29 -38.41 47.36
N ASP A 645 -11.00 -38.58 48.47
CA ASP A 645 -10.44 -38.54 49.84
C ASP A 645 -10.21 -39.94 50.43
N GLY A 646 -10.33 -40.98 49.58
CA GLY A 646 -10.27 -42.39 49.97
C GLY A 646 -11.62 -42.99 50.40
N SER A 647 -12.60 -42.16 50.77
CA SER A 647 -13.96 -42.59 51.14
C SER A 647 -15.01 -42.20 50.10
N GLN A 648 -14.86 -41.02 49.50
CA GLN A 648 -15.76 -40.45 48.51
C GLN A 648 -14.98 -40.11 47.24
N VAL A 649 -15.62 -40.33 46.08
CA VAL A 649 -15.07 -39.97 44.76
C VAL A 649 -15.96 -38.92 44.11
N TRP A 650 -15.36 -37.81 43.69
CA TRP A 650 -15.96 -36.79 42.85
C TRP A 650 -15.40 -36.93 41.43
N ASP A 651 -16.29 -37.21 40.48
CA ASP A 651 -15.98 -37.37 39.06
C ASP A 651 -16.80 -36.33 38.28
N LEU A 652 -16.11 -35.38 37.66
CA LEU A 652 -16.73 -34.24 36.99
C LEU A 652 -17.77 -34.69 35.96
N ALA A 653 -17.39 -35.56 35.03
CA ALA A 653 -18.25 -36.01 33.94
C ALA A 653 -19.48 -36.75 34.47
N LYS A 654 -19.32 -37.68 35.42
CA LYS A 654 -20.44 -38.43 35.99
C LYS A 654 -21.41 -37.56 36.78
N GLN A 655 -20.93 -36.54 37.49
CA GLN A 655 -21.77 -35.69 38.34
C GLN A 655 -22.42 -34.54 37.59
N VAL A 656 -21.74 -33.98 36.58
CA VAL A 656 -22.20 -32.78 35.88
C VAL A 656 -22.93 -33.10 34.57
N SER A 657 -22.52 -34.14 33.84
CA SER A 657 -23.08 -34.38 32.50
C SER A 657 -24.60 -34.64 32.45
N PRO A 658 -25.24 -35.29 33.44
CA PRO A 658 -26.69 -35.51 33.40
C PRO A 658 -27.51 -34.22 33.53
N GLU A 659 -27.02 -33.24 34.30
CA GLU A 659 -27.80 -32.04 34.65
C GLU A 659 -26.92 -30.80 34.92
N ILE A 660 -26.09 -30.40 33.95
CA ILE A 660 -25.19 -29.24 34.07
C ILE A 660 -25.91 -27.91 34.38
N LEU A 661 -27.17 -27.77 33.97
CA LEU A 661 -27.99 -26.57 34.15
C LEU A 661 -28.77 -26.52 35.48
N ALA A 662 -28.60 -27.50 36.38
CA ALA A 662 -29.20 -27.47 37.71
C ALA A 662 -28.81 -26.20 38.50
N GLY A 663 -27.58 -25.70 38.27
CA GLY A 663 -27.08 -24.44 38.80
C GLY A 663 -25.63 -24.20 38.42
N ASN A 664 -25.15 -22.98 38.64
CA ASN A 664 -23.74 -22.65 38.70
C ASN A 664 -23.55 -21.77 39.95
N PRO A 665 -23.09 -22.35 41.08
CA PRO A 665 -22.49 -23.68 41.22
C PRO A 665 -23.47 -24.86 41.05
N ASN A 666 -22.93 -26.00 40.59
CA ASN A 666 -23.60 -27.29 40.49
C ASN A 666 -23.05 -28.23 41.58
N GLY A 667 -23.67 -28.20 42.76
CA GLY A 667 -23.12 -28.85 43.95
C GLY A 667 -21.77 -28.24 44.33
N SER A 668 -20.72 -29.07 44.41
CA SER A 668 -19.34 -28.61 44.67
C SER A 668 -18.65 -28.00 43.45
N TRP A 669 -19.21 -28.17 42.24
CA TRP A 669 -18.60 -27.74 40.97
C TRP A 669 -18.99 -26.30 40.62
N HIS A 670 -18.01 -25.51 40.20
CA HIS A 670 -18.16 -24.11 39.80
C HIS A 670 -17.56 -23.93 38.41
N PHE A 671 -18.29 -23.25 37.52
CA PHE A 671 -17.83 -22.93 36.17
C PHE A 671 -17.61 -21.41 36.07
N LEU A 672 -16.37 -21.01 35.87
CA LEU A 672 -15.97 -19.60 35.91
C LEU A 672 -15.01 -19.26 34.77
N SER A 673 -14.75 -17.97 34.64
CA SER A 673 -13.81 -17.42 33.67
C SER A 673 -12.74 -16.58 34.36
N GLN A 674 -11.54 -16.55 33.81
CA GLN A 674 -10.48 -15.66 34.26
C GLN A 674 -9.70 -15.09 33.07
N PRO A 675 -9.02 -13.93 33.20
CA PRO A 675 -8.14 -13.44 32.15
C PRO A 675 -7.03 -14.44 31.81
N THR A 676 -6.70 -14.58 30.53
CA THR A 676 -5.57 -15.40 30.07
C THR A 676 -4.27 -14.90 30.70
N GLY A 677 -3.39 -15.82 31.13
CA GLY A 677 -2.11 -15.45 31.75
C GLY A 677 -2.21 -14.90 33.17
N ALA A 678 -3.34 -15.06 33.87
CA ALA A 678 -3.39 -14.84 35.31
C ALA A 678 -2.30 -15.71 35.99
N ALA A 679 -1.28 -15.05 36.56
CA ALA A 679 -0.07 -15.68 37.05
C ALA A 679 -0.40 -16.82 38.04
N VAL A 680 0.13 -18.00 37.75
CA VAL A 680 0.15 -19.14 38.67
C VAL A 680 1.53 -19.21 39.31
N GLU A 681 1.88 -18.19 40.08
CA GLU A 681 2.96 -18.29 41.05
C GLU A 681 2.36 -18.11 42.44
N SER A 682 2.70 -19.03 43.35
CA SER A 682 2.54 -18.75 44.77
C SER A 682 3.54 -17.64 45.11
N ASP A 683 3.08 -16.39 45.11
CA ASP A 683 3.82 -15.18 45.52
C ASP A 683 4.32 -15.21 47.00
N LEU A 684 4.10 -16.33 47.70
CA LEU A 684 4.55 -16.48 49.07
C LEU A 684 6.04 -16.86 49.12
N PRO A 685 6.87 -16.12 49.86
CA PRO A 685 8.27 -16.47 50.09
C PRO A 685 8.45 -17.88 50.68
N ALA A 686 9.59 -18.51 50.41
CA ALA A 686 9.90 -19.86 50.88
C ALA A 686 9.76 -20.02 52.40
N GLU A 687 10.09 -18.98 53.17
CA GLU A 687 9.93 -18.93 54.62
C GLU A 687 8.46 -18.99 55.05
N VAL A 688 7.58 -18.29 54.32
CA VAL A 688 6.13 -18.30 54.58
C VAL A 688 5.53 -19.65 54.22
N ILE A 689 5.97 -20.26 53.10
CA ILE A 689 5.56 -21.61 52.70
C ILE A 689 5.99 -22.64 53.75
N ALA A 690 7.25 -22.59 54.20
CA ALA A 690 7.77 -23.52 55.20
C ALA A 690 7.01 -23.44 56.53
N TRP A 691 6.73 -22.22 57.01
CA TRP A 691 5.92 -22.02 58.21
C TRP A 691 4.49 -22.54 58.01
N ARG A 692 3.87 -22.30 56.85
CA ARG A 692 2.51 -22.76 56.54
C ARG A 692 2.39 -24.28 56.53
N GLN A 693 3.42 -24.99 56.06
CA GLN A 693 3.43 -26.46 56.00
C GLN A 693 3.63 -27.11 57.38
N ALA A 694 4.45 -26.51 58.24
CA ALA A 694 4.74 -27.03 59.58
C ALA A 694 4.89 -25.87 60.59
N PRO A 695 3.77 -25.31 61.11
CA PRO A 695 3.83 -24.14 61.96
C PRO A 695 4.67 -24.36 63.23
N SER A 696 5.74 -23.57 63.40
CA SER A 696 6.60 -23.59 64.58
C SER A 696 7.07 -22.17 64.97
N PRO A 697 7.44 -21.92 66.25
CA PRO A 697 8.00 -20.64 66.67
C PRO A 697 9.28 -20.26 65.91
N GLU A 698 10.14 -21.23 65.60
CA GLU A 698 11.40 -21.00 64.89
C GLU A 698 11.16 -20.55 63.44
N LEU A 699 10.19 -21.16 62.76
CA LEU A 699 9.80 -20.76 61.41
C LEU A 699 9.10 -19.40 61.40
N ALA A 700 8.34 -19.05 62.44
CA ALA A 700 7.72 -17.73 62.57
C ALA A 700 8.78 -16.61 62.69
N VAL A 701 9.90 -16.87 63.38
CA VAL A 701 11.04 -15.94 63.43
C VAL A 701 11.64 -15.71 62.06
N ARG A 702 11.83 -16.77 61.26
CA ARG A 702 12.34 -16.67 59.89
C ARG A 702 11.41 -15.87 58.98
N VAL A 703 10.09 -16.03 59.12
CA VAL A 703 9.11 -15.21 58.39
C VAL A 703 9.25 -13.73 58.75
N ARG A 704 9.40 -13.39 60.04
CA ARG A 704 9.59 -11.99 60.47
C ARG A 704 10.90 -11.40 59.93
N GLU A 705 12.00 -12.15 60.00
CA GLU A 705 13.31 -11.71 59.48
C GLU A 705 13.26 -11.46 57.97
N HIS A 706 12.58 -12.34 57.22
CA HIS A 706 12.35 -12.16 55.80
C HIS A 706 11.57 -10.86 55.51
N LEU A 707 10.47 -10.61 56.24
CA LEU A 707 9.71 -9.36 56.09
C LEU A 707 10.52 -8.11 56.46
N GLN A 708 11.39 -8.18 57.46
CA GLN A 708 12.26 -7.04 57.80
C GLN A 708 13.16 -6.62 56.63
N GLN A 709 13.61 -7.59 55.84
CA GLN A 709 14.51 -7.36 54.71
C GLN A 709 13.77 -7.06 53.40
N HIS A 710 12.56 -7.62 53.21
CA HIS A 710 11.90 -7.67 51.89
C HIS A 710 10.47 -7.11 51.83
N LEU A 711 9.94 -6.54 52.92
CA LEU A 711 8.60 -5.93 52.92
C LEU A 711 8.61 -4.59 52.15
N SER A 712 8.40 -4.64 50.83
CA SER A 712 8.30 -3.48 49.94
C SER A 712 6.98 -2.71 50.13
N MET A 713 6.91 -1.47 49.64
CA MET A 713 5.71 -0.66 49.77
C MET A 713 4.50 -1.16 48.96
N THR A 714 4.72 -2.08 48.02
CA THR A 714 3.67 -2.75 47.23
C THR A 714 3.38 -4.18 47.69
N HIS A 715 3.93 -4.59 48.83
CA HIS A 715 3.75 -5.94 49.34
C HIS A 715 2.26 -6.21 49.68
N PRO A 716 1.73 -7.43 49.43
CA PRO A 716 0.31 -7.75 49.66
C PRO A 716 -0.21 -7.45 51.08
N LEU A 717 0.65 -7.55 52.10
CA LEU A 717 0.31 -7.19 53.48
C LEU A 717 0.02 -5.68 53.69
N LEU A 718 0.52 -4.80 52.82
CA LEU A 718 0.29 -3.35 52.89
C LEU A 718 -0.84 -2.86 51.96
N GLU A 719 -1.28 -3.70 51.03
CA GLU A 719 -2.33 -3.38 50.05
C GLU A 719 -3.64 -2.86 50.69
N PRO A 720 -4.17 -3.44 51.79
CA PRO A 720 -5.36 -2.90 52.46
C PRO A 720 -5.14 -1.49 53.02
N SER A 721 -3.93 -1.19 53.51
CA SER A 721 -3.58 0.14 54.03
C SER A 721 -3.46 1.17 52.91
N ILE A 722 -2.97 0.78 51.72
CA ILE A 722 -3.01 1.63 50.52
C ILE A 722 -4.46 1.95 50.13
N ARG A 723 -5.34 0.95 50.13
CA ARG A 723 -6.76 1.11 49.75
C ARG A 723 -7.58 1.93 50.74
N ALA A 724 -7.28 1.82 52.03
CA ALA A 724 -7.96 2.57 53.09
C ALA A 724 -7.40 4.00 53.26
N PHE A 725 -6.30 4.34 52.59
CA PHE A 725 -5.68 5.65 52.71
C PHE A 725 -6.55 6.74 52.09
N ASP A 726 -7.22 7.51 52.93
CA ASP A 726 -7.88 8.76 52.56
C ASP A 726 -7.04 9.96 52.99
N SER A 727 -6.59 10.71 51.99
CA SER A 727 -5.81 11.94 52.20
C SER A 727 -6.61 13.13 52.76
N GLY A 728 -7.95 13.07 52.72
CA GLY A 728 -8.87 14.10 53.22
C GLY A 728 -8.80 15.45 52.48
N GLN A 729 -8.06 15.57 51.38
CA GLN A 729 -7.91 16.81 50.61
C GLN A 729 -8.45 16.64 49.18
N SER A 730 -9.31 17.57 48.77
CA SER A 730 -9.77 17.70 47.38
C SER A 730 -8.90 18.73 46.66
N GLY A 731 -8.29 18.33 45.55
CA GLY A 731 -7.50 19.22 44.67
C GLY A 731 -6.04 18.77 44.55
N SER A 732 -5.73 18.02 43.51
CA SER A 732 -4.39 17.56 43.13
C SER A 732 -3.85 18.28 41.90
N ASP A 733 -4.54 19.33 41.44
CA ASP A 733 -4.19 20.06 40.23
C ASP A 733 -2.90 20.86 40.41
N ILE A 734 -2.03 20.84 39.40
CA ILE A 734 -0.79 21.61 39.37
C ILE A 734 -0.91 22.65 38.26
N VAL A 735 -0.79 23.93 38.59
CA VAL A 735 -0.78 25.03 37.60
C VAL A 735 0.67 25.38 37.26
N ILE A 736 1.01 25.32 35.98
CA ILE A 736 2.35 25.59 35.45
C ILE A 736 2.23 26.70 34.40
N HIS A 737 3.04 27.76 34.52
CA HIS A 737 3.09 28.84 33.53
C HIS A 737 4.12 28.53 32.45
N ALA A 738 3.69 28.41 31.19
CA ALA A 738 4.58 28.10 30.07
C ALA A 738 5.49 29.30 29.72
N PRO A 739 6.77 29.10 29.32
CA PRO A 739 7.47 27.83 29.26
C PRO A 739 8.03 27.43 30.65
N ALA A 740 7.68 26.25 31.14
CA ALA A 740 8.19 25.74 32.42
C ALA A 740 8.31 24.22 32.49
N LEU A 741 9.20 23.79 33.38
CA LEU A 741 9.52 22.40 33.68
C LEU A 741 9.23 22.14 35.16
N HIS A 742 8.41 21.14 35.47
CA HIS A 742 8.14 20.71 36.85
C HIS A 742 8.59 19.27 37.06
N LYS A 743 9.55 19.07 37.97
CA LYS A 743 10.09 17.75 38.32
C LYS A 743 9.23 17.09 39.39
N LEU A 744 8.79 15.87 39.14
CA LEU A 744 8.18 14.96 40.09
C LEU A 744 9.16 13.84 40.43
N GLU A 745 9.26 13.50 41.73
CA GLU A 745 10.02 12.34 42.18
C GLU A 745 9.04 11.27 42.65
N ILE A 746 9.02 10.15 41.93
CA ILE A 746 8.09 9.04 42.18
C ILE A 746 8.86 7.94 42.89
N PRO A 747 8.45 7.51 44.10
CA PRO A 747 9.14 6.46 44.85
C PRO A 747 9.21 5.17 44.06
N GLY A 748 10.37 4.50 44.07
CA GLY A 748 10.61 3.43 43.11
C GLY A 748 9.71 2.21 43.25
N ASP A 749 9.41 1.82 44.48
CA ASP A 749 8.42 0.77 44.80
C ASP A 749 7.03 1.09 44.22
N LEU A 750 6.63 2.37 44.21
CA LEU A 750 5.32 2.79 43.69
C LEU A 750 5.33 3.04 42.18
N ALA A 751 6.50 3.26 41.57
CA ALA A 751 6.65 3.48 40.14
C ALA A 751 6.53 2.18 39.33
N ARG A 752 6.81 1.02 39.93
CA ARG A 752 6.75 -0.27 39.25
C ARG A 752 5.32 -0.58 38.76
N ASP A 753 5.23 -0.96 37.48
CA ASP A 753 3.98 -1.33 36.80
C ASP A 753 2.85 -0.28 36.94
N CYS A 754 3.23 1.00 37.00
CA CYS A 754 2.32 2.14 37.09
C CYS A 754 2.38 3.00 35.83
N GLU A 755 1.28 3.70 35.57
CA GLU A 755 1.24 4.84 34.66
C GLU A 755 1.01 6.13 35.46
N LEU A 756 1.76 7.17 35.15
CA LEU A 756 1.40 8.53 35.54
C LEU A 756 0.34 9.04 34.56
N VAL A 757 -0.86 9.33 35.07
CA VAL A 757 -1.99 9.81 34.27
C VAL A 757 -2.39 11.20 34.75
N THR A 758 -2.60 12.12 33.82
CA THR A 758 -3.01 13.51 34.09
C THR A 758 -3.77 14.08 32.90
N THR A 759 -4.67 15.03 33.14
CA THR A 759 -5.36 15.74 32.06
C THR A 759 -4.86 17.17 32.01
N VAL A 760 -4.45 17.63 30.83
CA VAL A 760 -3.92 18.99 30.67
C VAL A 760 -4.90 19.86 29.91
N ARG A 761 -5.08 21.09 30.40
CA ARG A 761 -5.91 22.14 29.77
C ARG A 761 -5.37 23.53 30.07
N LEU A 762 -5.81 24.53 29.32
CA LEU A 762 -5.58 25.94 29.66
C LEU A 762 -6.45 26.37 30.84
N THR A 763 -5.95 27.31 31.65
CA THR A 763 -6.70 27.89 32.77
C THR A 763 -7.85 28.78 32.26
N ASP A 764 -7.58 29.57 31.22
CA ASP A 764 -8.58 30.34 30.48
C ASP A 764 -8.71 29.76 29.07
N PRO A 765 -9.86 29.17 28.68
CA PRO A 765 -10.03 28.61 27.35
C PRO A 765 -10.12 29.67 26.23
N LEU A 766 -10.33 30.95 26.56
CA LEU A 766 -10.45 32.03 25.56
C LEU A 766 -9.13 32.72 25.26
N GLN A 767 -8.08 32.46 26.03
CA GLN A 767 -6.78 33.14 25.93
C GLN A 767 -5.64 32.14 25.86
N GLY A 768 -4.68 32.42 24.96
CA GLY A 768 -3.43 31.68 24.87
C GLY A 768 -3.49 30.33 24.18
N SER A 769 -2.33 29.69 24.09
CA SER A 769 -2.14 28.33 23.62
C SER A 769 -0.96 27.67 24.34
N ALA A 770 -1.00 26.35 24.49
CA ALA A 770 0.10 25.64 25.12
C ALA A 770 0.30 24.24 24.54
N GLN A 771 1.53 23.73 24.63
CA GLN A 771 1.80 22.30 24.47
C GLN A 771 2.23 21.73 25.81
N ALA A 772 1.80 20.51 26.10
CA ALA A 772 2.20 19.84 27.31
C ALA A 772 2.43 18.35 27.08
N TRP A 773 3.48 17.80 27.68
CA TRP A 773 3.84 16.37 27.62
C TRP A 773 4.67 15.97 28.83
N ILE A 774 4.79 14.65 29.03
CA ILE A 774 5.54 14.06 30.14
C ILE A 774 6.81 13.42 29.58
N ALA A 775 7.95 13.63 30.25
CA ALA A 775 9.23 13.01 29.87
C ALA A 775 9.95 12.41 31.08
N GLY A 776 10.74 11.35 30.84
CA GLY A 776 11.61 10.75 31.86
C GLY A 776 12.96 11.47 32.05
N GLN A 777 13.34 12.33 31.09
CA GLN A 777 14.54 13.16 31.14
C GLN A 777 14.17 14.62 30.84
N PRO A 778 14.91 15.59 31.39
CA PRO A 778 14.65 17.00 31.09
C PRO A 778 15.02 17.29 29.62
N PRO A 779 14.28 18.16 28.93
CA PRO A 779 14.60 18.56 27.55
C PRO A 779 15.92 19.35 27.51
N GLU A 780 16.62 19.31 26.36
CA GLU A 780 17.88 20.04 26.16
C GLU A 780 17.72 21.57 26.27
N SER A 781 16.53 22.09 25.94
CA SER A 781 16.18 23.51 26.09
C SER A 781 14.89 23.68 26.90
N PRO A 782 14.86 24.57 27.92
CA PRO A 782 13.65 24.88 28.68
C PRO A 782 12.65 25.76 27.89
N ARG A 783 13.11 26.47 26.85
CA ARG A 783 12.22 27.10 25.86
C ARG A 783 11.84 26.04 24.85
N VAL A 784 10.71 25.37 25.08
CA VAL A 784 10.21 24.40 24.11
C VAL A 784 9.28 25.10 23.14
N VAL A 785 9.81 25.27 21.93
CA VAL A 785 9.05 25.66 20.75
C VAL A 785 8.14 24.48 20.35
N ALA A 786 7.05 24.76 19.63
CA ALA A 786 6.11 23.73 19.20
C ALA A 786 6.82 22.48 18.64
N GLN A 787 6.44 21.30 19.14
CA GLN A 787 6.98 20.01 18.74
C GLN A 787 5.89 19.08 18.21
N PRO A 788 6.22 18.15 17.30
CA PRO A 788 5.23 17.27 16.67
C PRO A 788 4.55 16.29 17.64
N ASP A 789 5.28 15.81 18.65
CA ASP A 789 4.83 14.69 19.49
C ASP A 789 3.83 15.09 20.60
N ALA A 790 3.38 16.35 20.64
CA ALA A 790 2.39 16.84 21.58
C ALA A 790 1.32 17.68 20.86
N PRO A 791 0.02 17.45 21.12
CA PRO A 791 -1.04 18.28 20.53
C PRO A 791 -1.00 19.71 21.09
N LEU A 792 -1.60 20.63 20.33
CA LEU A 792 -1.70 22.05 20.68
C LEU A 792 -2.99 22.29 21.46
N SER A 793 -2.86 22.65 22.74
CA SER A 793 -3.99 22.98 23.61
C SER A 793 -4.46 24.41 23.34
N VAL A 794 -5.70 24.56 22.89
CA VAL A 794 -6.36 25.85 22.61
C VAL A 794 -7.88 25.67 22.74
N GLY A 795 -8.56 26.60 23.42
CA GLY A 795 -10.01 26.49 23.59
C GLY A 795 -10.78 26.66 22.28
N ARG A 796 -11.97 26.06 22.19
CA ARG A 796 -12.77 26.01 20.96
C ARG A 796 -13.13 27.40 20.42
N ASP A 797 -13.53 28.33 21.28
CA ASP A 797 -14.03 29.65 20.87
C ASP A 797 -12.94 30.74 20.91
N SER A 798 -11.67 30.34 21.00
CA SER A 798 -10.53 31.25 21.03
C SER A 798 -10.19 31.76 19.62
N GLY A 799 -9.96 33.07 19.47
CA GLY A 799 -9.44 33.65 18.23
C GLY A 799 -8.05 33.12 17.85
N TYR A 800 -7.31 32.53 18.81
CA TYR A 800 -6.05 31.86 18.57
C TYR A 800 -6.23 30.53 17.82
N ARG A 801 -7.38 29.86 17.96
CA ARG A 801 -7.66 28.57 17.31
C ARG A 801 -7.71 28.71 15.79
N GLU A 802 -8.37 29.74 15.28
CA GLU A 802 -8.45 30.00 13.83
C GLU A 802 -7.08 30.26 13.22
N ARG A 803 -6.23 31.04 13.92
CA ARG A 803 -4.84 31.28 13.50
C ARG A 803 -4.02 30.00 13.45
N LEU A 804 -4.05 29.18 14.52
CA LEU A 804 -3.34 27.91 14.57
C LEU A 804 -3.85 26.92 13.53
N GLN A 805 -5.16 26.90 13.27
CA GLN A 805 -5.75 26.07 12.22
C GLN A 805 -5.25 26.51 10.84
N SER A 806 -5.18 27.81 10.58
CA SER A 806 -4.58 28.36 9.35
C SER A 806 -3.10 27.99 9.21
N ASP A 807 -2.32 27.99 10.30
CA ASP A 807 -0.92 27.56 10.29
C ASP A 807 -0.79 26.07 9.90
N VAL A 808 -1.64 25.21 10.48
CA VAL A 808 -1.70 23.77 10.16
C VAL A 808 -2.05 23.55 8.69
N GLU A 809 -3.06 24.27 8.19
CA GLU A 809 -3.48 24.20 6.79
C GLU A 809 -2.39 24.67 5.84
N GLN A 810 -1.71 25.79 6.16
CA GLN A 810 -0.59 26.30 5.36
C GLN A 810 0.56 25.29 5.33
N PHE A 811 0.90 24.68 6.46
CA PHE A 811 1.91 23.63 6.53
C PHE A 811 1.51 22.42 5.67
N CYS A 812 0.29 21.90 5.82
CA CYS A 812 -0.20 20.75 5.06
C CYS A 812 -0.24 21.04 3.55
N GLN A 813 -0.68 22.23 3.16
CA GLN A 813 -0.67 22.63 1.76
C GLN A 813 0.73 22.67 1.16
N LEU A 814 1.73 23.11 1.93
CA LEU A 814 3.12 23.18 1.47
C LEU A 814 3.81 21.80 1.49
N PHE A 815 3.54 20.98 2.50
CA PHE A 815 4.22 19.72 2.78
C PHE A 815 3.27 18.52 2.86
N PRO A 816 2.60 18.13 1.77
CA PRO A 816 1.87 16.86 1.73
C PRO A 816 2.82 15.66 1.88
N VAL A 817 2.38 14.58 2.52
CA VAL A 817 3.21 13.35 2.63
C VAL A 817 3.40 12.74 1.23
N ALA A 818 2.29 12.53 0.52
CA ALA A 818 2.24 12.02 -0.84
C ALA A 818 1.74 13.09 -1.81
N LEU A 819 2.38 13.14 -2.97
CA LEU A 819 1.99 13.96 -4.11
C LEU A 819 0.85 13.32 -4.90
N CYS A 820 0.76 11.99 -4.90
CA CYS A 820 -0.26 11.25 -5.61
C CYS A 820 -0.47 9.82 -5.05
N TYR A 821 -1.64 9.25 -5.30
CA TYR A 821 -1.91 7.83 -5.08
C TYR A 821 -1.47 6.99 -6.29
N ASN A 822 -0.32 6.31 -6.18
CA ASN A 822 0.30 5.63 -7.32
C ASN A 822 -0.28 4.24 -7.65
N ARG A 823 -0.98 3.59 -6.71
CA ARG A 823 -1.54 2.25 -6.96
C ARG A 823 -2.64 2.29 -8.02
N ILE A 824 -3.42 3.38 -8.05
CA ILE A 824 -4.56 3.67 -8.94
C ILE A 824 -5.72 2.68 -8.78
N VAL A 825 -5.47 1.37 -8.71
CA VAL A 825 -6.45 0.31 -8.46
C VAL A 825 -6.46 -0.02 -6.95
N PRO A 826 -7.53 0.32 -6.22
CA PRO A 826 -7.65 0.00 -4.79
C PRO A 826 -7.76 -1.51 -4.54
N VAL A 827 -7.28 -1.99 -3.38
CA VAL A 827 -7.38 -3.42 -2.98
C VAL A 827 -7.76 -3.62 -1.51
N ASP A 828 -7.98 -2.51 -0.82
CA ASP A 828 -8.16 -2.43 0.62
C ASP A 828 -9.53 -2.96 1.07
N GLU A 829 -10.44 -3.20 0.12
CA GLU A 829 -11.72 -3.86 0.38
C GLU A 829 -12.03 -4.92 -0.67
N VAL A 830 -12.64 -6.02 -0.22
CA VAL A 830 -13.14 -7.11 -1.07
C VAL A 830 -14.25 -6.62 -2.00
N VAL A 831 -15.03 -5.62 -1.57
CA VAL A 831 -16.18 -5.08 -2.28
C VAL A 831 -16.14 -3.56 -2.28
N THR A 832 -15.80 -2.95 -3.44
CA THR A 832 -15.74 -1.49 -3.60
C THR A 832 -16.29 -1.05 -4.95
N LEU A 833 -16.97 0.11 -4.97
CA LEU A 833 -17.42 0.78 -6.20
C LEU A 833 -16.27 1.50 -6.92
N ARG A 834 -15.15 1.75 -6.24
CA ARG A 834 -13.99 2.47 -6.79
C ARG A 834 -13.07 1.50 -7.52
N LEU A 835 -13.28 1.39 -8.83
CA LEU A 835 -12.40 0.59 -9.72
C LEU A 835 -11.03 1.25 -9.93
N TYR A 836 -11.02 2.57 -10.13
CA TYR A 836 -9.81 3.39 -10.25
C TYR A 836 -9.96 4.63 -9.36
N TYR A 837 -8.89 5.00 -8.67
CA TYR A 837 -8.85 6.10 -7.74
C TYR A 837 -7.77 7.11 -8.11
N ARG A 838 -8.22 8.35 -8.36
CA ARG A 838 -7.38 9.48 -8.72
C ARG A 838 -7.26 10.44 -7.54
N GLU A 839 -6.07 10.55 -6.98
CA GLU A 839 -5.70 11.58 -6.01
C GLU A 839 -4.31 12.09 -6.37
N ASP A 840 -4.26 13.20 -7.09
CA ASP A 840 -3.03 13.82 -7.61
C ASP A 840 -3.07 15.36 -7.53
N GLU A 841 -3.98 15.91 -6.71
CA GLU A 841 -4.10 17.35 -6.49
C GLU A 841 -2.78 17.98 -6.03
N PRO A 842 -2.06 17.42 -5.03
CA PRO A 842 -0.84 18.06 -4.56
C PRO A 842 0.25 18.09 -5.63
N LEU A 843 0.35 17.02 -6.44
CA LEU A 843 1.23 16.99 -7.62
C LEU A 843 0.91 18.12 -8.59
N ARG A 844 -0.37 18.30 -8.96
CA ARG A 844 -0.81 19.34 -9.89
C ARG A 844 -0.56 20.75 -9.33
N ARG A 845 -0.91 20.97 -8.06
CA ARG A 845 -0.81 22.28 -7.41
C ARG A 845 0.63 22.71 -7.17
N LEU A 846 1.47 21.82 -6.65
CA LEU A 846 2.83 22.16 -6.23
C LEU A 846 3.87 21.98 -7.35
N ILE A 847 3.79 20.88 -8.10
CA ILE A 847 4.89 20.41 -8.96
C ILE A 847 4.66 20.77 -10.43
N LEU A 848 3.48 20.46 -10.98
CA LEU A 848 3.26 20.50 -12.43
C LEU A 848 3.02 21.92 -12.94
N ASN A 849 3.47 22.15 -14.17
CA ASN A 849 3.05 23.30 -14.98
C ASN A 849 1.75 23.00 -15.76
N PRO A 850 1.07 23.99 -16.36
CA PRO A 850 -0.21 23.79 -17.03
C PRO A 850 -0.20 22.74 -18.15
N GLN A 851 0.89 22.65 -18.93
CA GLN A 851 1.02 21.67 -20.01
C GLN A 851 1.15 20.24 -19.47
N GLN A 852 1.94 20.06 -18.41
CA GLN A 852 2.09 18.79 -17.72
C GLN A 852 0.79 18.37 -17.03
N THR A 853 0.05 19.31 -16.44
CA THR A 853 -1.29 19.05 -15.89
C THR A 853 -2.25 18.58 -16.97
N GLN A 854 -2.28 19.25 -18.13
CA GLN A 854 -3.11 18.83 -19.25
C GLN A 854 -2.73 17.45 -19.79
N GLN A 855 -1.43 17.13 -19.82
CA GLN A 855 -0.95 15.80 -20.19
C GLN A 855 -1.47 14.74 -19.21
N LEU A 856 -1.38 14.98 -17.90
CA LEU A 856 -1.87 14.07 -16.87
C LEU A 856 -3.40 13.90 -16.95
N ASP A 857 -4.14 14.99 -17.14
CA ASP A 857 -5.60 14.96 -17.34
C ASP A 857 -5.98 14.15 -18.59
N ARG A 858 -5.21 14.25 -19.68
CA ARG A 858 -5.41 13.41 -20.87
C ARG A 858 -5.16 11.93 -20.58
N LEU A 859 -4.09 11.57 -19.86
CA LEU A 859 -3.79 10.17 -19.52
C LEU A 859 -4.92 9.54 -18.70
N TRP A 860 -5.48 10.26 -17.74
CA TRP A 860 -6.63 9.80 -16.96
C TRP A 860 -7.89 9.64 -17.83
N ALA A 861 -8.19 10.61 -18.70
CA ALA A 861 -9.32 10.51 -19.61
C ALA A 861 -9.20 9.32 -20.58
N GLU A 862 -7.98 9.01 -21.03
CA GLU A 862 -7.71 7.83 -21.86
C GLU A 862 -7.92 6.53 -21.07
N LEU A 863 -7.43 6.43 -19.82
CA LEU A 863 -7.69 5.28 -18.96
C LEU A 863 -9.19 5.06 -18.76
N ASP A 864 -9.94 6.09 -18.36
CA ASP A 864 -11.37 5.98 -18.08
C ASP A 864 -12.16 5.50 -19.30
N PHE A 865 -11.76 5.97 -20.49
CA PHE A 865 -12.38 5.60 -21.75
C PHE A 865 -12.03 4.16 -22.17
N ILE A 866 -10.74 3.80 -22.20
CA ILE A 866 -10.26 2.47 -22.59
C ILE A 866 -10.83 1.42 -21.64
N ALA A 867 -10.78 1.67 -20.34
CA ALA A 867 -11.26 0.75 -19.32
C ALA A 867 -12.79 0.66 -19.28
N GLN A 868 -13.50 1.57 -19.96
CA GLN A 868 -14.95 1.76 -19.85
C GLN A 868 -15.40 1.90 -18.39
N ALA A 869 -14.60 2.61 -17.59
CA ALA A 869 -14.76 2.68 -16.14
C ALA A 869 -16.18 3.09 -15.70
N PRO A 870 -16.84 4.10 -16.33
CA PRO A 870 -18.21 4.47 -15.96
C PRO A 870 -19.23 3.34 -16.18
N ILE A 871 -19.08 2.53 -17.23
CA ILE A 871 -19.98 1.41 -17.53
C ILE A 871 -19.76 0.28 -16.52
N LYS A 872 -18.49 -0.06 -16.26
CA LYS A 872 -18.14 -1.10 -15.28
C LYS A 872 -18.56 -0.74 -13.86
N GLN A 873 -18.54 0.55 -13.51
CA GLN A 873 -18.98 1.01 -12.19
C GLN A 873 -20.48 0.77 -11.97
N VAL A 874 -21.32 0.96 -13.00
CA VAL A 874 -22.76 0.62 -12.94
C VAL A 874 -22.95 -0.88 -12.74
N ALA A 875 -22.23 -1.72 -13.50
CA ALA A 875 -22.30 -3.18 -13.35
C ALA A 875 -21.82 -3.65 -11.97
N ALA A 876 -20.73 -3.07 -11.45
CA ALA A 876 -20.23 -3.35 -10.11
C ALA A 876 -21.26 -2.96 -9.05
N PHE A 877 -21.91 -1.80 -9.18
CA PHE A 877 -22.98 -1.40 -8.26
C PHE A 877 -24.13 -2.39 -8.21
N GLU A 878 -24.61 -2.88 -9.36
CA GLU A 878 -25.67 -3.90 -9.41
C GLU A 878 -25.25 -5.21 -8.71
N GLN A 879 -24.00 -5.64 -8.89
CA GLN A 879 -23.47 -6.84 -8.23
C GLN A 879 -23.36 -6.66 -6.71
N ILE A 880 -22.88 -5.50 -6.26
CA ILE A 880 -22.78 -5.18 -4.83
C ILE A 880 -24.18 -5.16 -4.20
N TYR A 881 -25.14 -4.52 -4.86
CA TYR A 881 -26.53 -4.49 -4.42
C TYR A 881 -27.12 -5.90 -4.28
N GLN A 882 -26.90 -6.78 -5.26
CA GLN A 882 -27.38 -8.17 -5.23
C GLN A 882 -26.69 -9.03 -4.16
N PHE A 883 -25.39 -8.82 -3.91
CA PHE A 883 -24.63 -9.57 -2.92
C PHE A 883 -24.96 -9.12 -1.49
N ALA A 884 -24.98 -7.81 -1.24
CA ALA A 884 -25.26 -7.25 0.07
C ALA A 884 -26.70 -7.53 0.53
N THR A 885 -27.69 -7.59 -0.36
CA THR A 885 -29.06 -7.98 -0.01
C THR A 885 -29.21 -9.43 0.49
N GLN A 886 -28.23 -10.31 0.26
CA GLN A 886 -28.27 -11.71 0.70
C GLN A 886 -27.59 -11.94 2.06
N ASP A 887 -26.42 -11.33 2.29
CA ASP A 887 -25.60 -11.59 3.49
C ASP A 887 -25.50 -10.40 4.47
N ARG A 888 -25.61 -9.15 3.98
CA ARG A 888 -25.40 -7.90 4.75
C ARG A 888 -26.27 -6.74 4.25
N PRO A 889 -27.59 -6.78 4.46
CA PRO A 889 -28.52 -5.79 3.90
C PRO A 889 -28.30 -4.37 4.45
N ASP A 890 -27.57 -4.22 5.56
CA ASP A 890 -27.14 -2.96 6.13
C ASP A 890 -26.19 -2.17 5.21
N LEU A 891 -25.31 -2.85 4.46
CA LEU A 891 -24.37 -2.20 3.55
C LEU A 891 -25.07 -1.52 2.37
N VAL A 892 -26.26 -1.97 1.98
CA VAL A 892 -27.04 -1.40 0.86
C VAL A 892 -27.56 -0.01 1.20
N ASN A 893 -27.99 0.22 2.44
CA ASN A 893 -28.50 1.51 2.89
C ASN A 893 -27.39 2.59 2.95
N ASP A 894 -26.14 2.19 3.19
CA ASP A 894 -24.99 3.10 3.26
C ASP A 894 -24.54 3.62 1.88
N PHE A 895 -25.00 2.98 0.79
CA PHE A 895 -24.72 3.34 -0.60
C PHE A 895 -25.98 3.80 -1.37
N GLU A 896 -27.12 4.01 -0.72
CA GLU A 896 -28.27 4.68 -1.34
C GLU A 896 -27.90 6.15 -1.67
N PRO A 897 -28.28 6.65 -2.86
CA PRO A 897 -27.85 7.95 -3.37
C PRO A 897 -28.37 9.16 -2.58
#